data_AF-A0A838LCP9-F1
#
_entry.id   AF-A0A838LCP9-F1
#
_cell.length_a   1.000
_cell.length_b   1.000
_cell.length_c   1.000
_cell.angle_alpha   90.00
_cell.angle_beta   90.00
_cell.angle_gamma   90.00
#
_symmetry.space_group_name_H-M   'P 1'
#
loop_
_entity.id
_entity.type
_entity.pdbx_description
1 polymer ?
#
loop_
_entity_poly.entity_id
_entity_poly.type
_entity_poly.pdbx_seq_one_letter_code
_entity_poly.pdbx_strand_id
1 'polypeptide(L)'
;MIARIRTAIVVLFVGVLTLRWSLSQPVSAVTARIAAEPWDAVRSAGDVWTFAGTLGGGTVGGIRELPYAFLVALGTDAGLSAHTVEATWRVVVAVVAVLGAVYLARGLSPDPGTKGTTRESWAPWAGALFFAVGTVLVPTVVRSPGDGLAAACLPWVVAPLLVRGRGWRPSVLSAAWVGLAGVGSIGWALAVLVAGLVAALPRRRADVVGALRWMVLAAAASAWWLVLAAWELRHSADVSAFTSGTVRGEVAAALGRPDLAVLALVTVVGGPIVVALGALLLRSPRLDRVFVAALLSVVAAAALLAWFGARPLPVPAPAVGELPTGAAAPLLGLLGLAGLVAWCPLAADLGHRLTWVRDRRAPRRAAEVAGGVVAVLVGITAFAGVAATVAEPAPVAAEESQLLDLLADWSSTAAPGRALVLPAEVGSSDLPAIGTALGARPWIGRDAEPTSGAGGTTAIDDLISRLVRGDAGPGTSSALRRLGISYVLVRLGGSVDEDRERPTALVRSALDSIGADRVTVLRGPDPDEGSDNRLMDFGVRSLTPQIEVWAPPAVAGGWVYEGEPVAVVGDAGTVSDLAGAGVVRDRAIRLRPGSEEGALVVSDSARRRDVDQRVPLDPYGPDLGVDDPRSVLPTDGAPVTSAVARLEGALRVTASSSAADLDAAHRELGTAPAAAIDDNAFTAWQSRRGSGVGAWWQVEFREPTRVSGTEVQMVRNALSEIAVDEIQVSADDREVSYAVDDEGRVDLGDLGEVKRLRITVTSVAGAVGDDDSIGIVDVTVPGVEVRSPVVLDDTPAAGWLMTVRPASTTQCVPVVPRSDDEAAMATTCSAGLWVNGADISSLDRVVRTSRSTSVVGRAWMVAGNTQDAAALADRIAAPSVMASSTGSAAADLRARPQAAADADLTTAWRPAASDRQPTLTLAWTDLAEVRGLRLLPPTADVGSRPTRVRVTAEVTGRRTGIRGADVVREVDVDTDGAIDLPGIYTRTVTITVLDDTGVPSVNSATGAVQSMPVAVGEVEILGGPAVTYDGSRSQRVACDEGPVVTIDGVEHGIEMDVSPDQIVQGAQVLGTVCGRGRLVAGENRVLLPSTFLWQPRGLILVDAAVDLGAEGATAYSAAGPAPVSTDLLAAGDHADSSPLDLGAGDGTRTLVLPLPAGAGWQASVDGERLDPVTVDGWAQGWVVPAGSGEVDVRYSSGDELVRTALVASAGWAAVLLLLVGLGIGSTVSAIRRPPASR
;
A
#
# COMPACT_ATOMS: atom_id res chain seq x y z
N MET A 1 -6.05 35.47 -45.58
CA MET A 1 -5.86 34.07 -46.05
C MET A 1 -4.67 33.41 -45.37
N ILE A 2 -3.45 33.96 -45.46
CA ILE A 2 -2.21 33.41 -44.86
C ILE A 2 -2.35 33.08 -43.36
N ALA A 3 -2.87 34.01 -42.55
CA ALA A 3 -3.06 33.76 -41.12
C ALA A 3 -4.02 32.60 -40.79
N ARG A 4 -5.03 32.35 -41.64
CA ARG A 4 -5.94 31.21 -41.48
C ARG A 4 -5.23 29.89 -41.80
N ILE A 5 -4.42 29.88 -42.87
CA ILE A 5 -3.60 28.72 -43.25
C ILE A 5 -2.59 28.36 -42.15
N ARG A 6 -1.86 29.35 -41.61
CA ARG A 6 -0.91 29.10 -40.51
C ARG A 6 -1.57 28.56 -39.25
N THR A 7 -2.76 29.09 -38.93
CA THR A 7 -3.55 28.59 -37.79
C THR A 7 -3.98 27.15 -38.04
N ALA A 8 -4.47 26.83 -39.24
CA ALA A 8 -4.83 25.46 -39.62
C ALA A 8 -3.64 24.50 -39.54
N ILE A 9 -2.44 24.91 -39.95
CA ILE A 9 -1.22 24.09 -39.84
C ILE A 9 -0.88 23.77 -38.39
N VAL A 10 -0.87 24.76 -37.49
CA VAL A 10 -0.54 24.53 -36.07
C VAL A 10 -1.61 23.69 -35.39
N VAL A 11 -2.89 23.95 -35.68
CA VAL A 11 -4.02 23.17 -35.17
C VAL A 11 -3.93 21.72 -35.63
N LEU A 12 -3.63 21.47 -36.91
CA LEU A 12 -3.45 20.12 -37.46
C LEU A 12 -2.27 19.40 -36.79
N PHE A 13 -1.14 20.09 -36.62
CA PHE A 13 0.05 19.50 -35.98
C PHE A 13 -0.23 19.06 -34.55
N VAL A 14 -0.81 19.95 -33.71
CA VAL A 14 -1.13 19.63 -32.32
C VAL A 14 -2.23 18.57 -32.24
N GLY A 15 -3.24 18.62 -33.13
CA GLY A 15 -4.29 17.61 -33.19
C GLY A 15 -3.75 16.22 -33.53
N VAL A 16 -2.88 16.09 -34.53
CA VAL A 16 -2.23 14.82 -34.90
C VAL A 16 -1.34 14.30 -33.78
N LEU A 17 -0.57 15.18 -33.12
CA LEU A 17 0.27 14.80 -31.99
C LEU A 17 -0.58 14.25 -30.83
N THR A 18 -1.65 14.97 -30.47
CA THR A 18 -2.57 14.57 -29.38
C THR A 18 -3.29 13.27 -29.72
N LEU A 19 -3.70 13.08 -30.98
CA LEU A 19 -4.33 11.85 -31.45
C LEU A 19 -3.37 10.66 -31.36
N ARG A 20 -2.13 10.81 -31.86
CA ARG A 20 -1.11 9.76 -31.77
C ARG A 20 -0.87 9.33 -30.33
N TRP A 21 -0.73 10.29 -29.42
CA TRP A 21 -0.56 10.01 -27.99
C TRP A 21 -1.80 9.38 -27.36
N SER A 22 -3.00 9.81 -27.76
CA SER A 22 -4.25 9.23 -27.24
C SER A 22 -4.42 7.78 -27.66
N LEU A 23 -3.98 7.43 -28.88
CA LEU A 23 -4.04 6.06 -29.40
C LEU A 23 -3.03 5.11 -28.75
N SER A 24 -1.94 5.62 -28.16
CA SER A 24 -0.94 4.82 -27.45
C SER A 24 -1.23 4.65 -25.96
N GLN A 25 -2.40 5.08 -25.48
CA GLN A 25 -2.75 5.08 -24.06
C GLN A 25 -4.11 4.42 -23.87
N PRO A 26 -4.33 3.74 -22.73
CA PRO A 26 -5.66 3.28 -22.36
C PRO A 26 -6.62 4.46 -22.18
N VAL A 27 -7.90 4.11 -22.17
CA VAL A 27 -9.00 5.02 -21.84
C VAL A 27 -8.82 5.49 -20.39
N SER A 28 -9.10 6.76 -20.07
CA SER A 28 -8.97 7.22 -18.67
C SER A 28 -10.02 6.57 -17.77
N ALA A 29 -9.70 6.46 -16.48
CA ALA A 29 -10.60 5.88 -15.46
C ALA A 29 -12.00 6.51 -15.48
N VAL A 30 -12.04 7.84 -15.61
CA VAL A 30 -13.28 8.63 -15.73
C VAL A 30 -14.11 8.19 -16.94
N THR A 31 -13.48 8.09 -18.11
CA THR A 31 -14.20 7.67 -19.33
C THR A 31 -14.62 6.21 -19.25
N ALA A 32 -13.77 5.31 -18.75
CA ALA A 32 -14.11 3.89 -18.62
C ALA A 32 -15.35 3.70 -17.71
N ARG A 33 -15.37 4.37 -16.56
CA ARG A 33 -16.50 4.42 -15.63
C ARG A 33 -17.77 4.94 -16.30
N ILE A 34 -17.70 6.08 -17.00
CA ILE A 34 -18.85 6.67 -17.68
C ILE A 34 -19.31 5.79 -18.83
N ALA A 35 -18.40 5.20 -19.61
CA ALA A 35 -18.74 4.43 -20.80
C ALA A 35 -19.46 3.11 -20.48
N ALA A 36 -19.26 2.55 -19.29
CA ALA A 36 -19.95 1.35 -18.83
C ALA A 36 -21.47 1.57 -18.76
N GLU A 37 -21.91 2.65 -18.11
CA GLU A 37 -23.32 3.02 -18.00
C GLU A 37 -23.51 4.54 -18.20
N PRO A 38 -23.49 5.03 -19.47
CA PRO A 38 -23.33 6.45 -19.75
C PRO A 38 -24.47 7.34 -19.28
N TRP A 39 -25.70 6.88 -19.46
CA TRP A 39 -26.88 7.62 -19.00
C TRP A 39 -27.05 7.53 -17.48
N ASP A 40 -26.52 6.48 -16.85
CA ASP A 40 -26.58 6.34 -15.40
C ASP A 40 -25.55 7.24 -14.74
N ALA A 41 -24.34 7.34 -15.28
CA ALA A 41 -23.35 8.33 -14.86
C ALA A 41 -23.87 9.78 -14.96
N VAL A 42 -24.77 10.09 -15.90
CA VAL A 42 -25.44 11.41 -15.98
C VAL A 42 -26.52 11.56 -14.90
N ARG A 43 -27.28 10.50 -14.60
CA ARG A 43 -28.32 10.51 -13.57
C ARG A 43 -27.73 10.58 -12.15
N SER A 44 -26.70 9.78 -11.89
CA SER A 44 -25.96 9.70 -10.63
C SER A 44 -24.89 10.77 -10.47
N ALA A 45 -24.77 11.72 -11.40
CA ALA A 45 -23.82 12.83 -11.28
C ALA A 45 -24.05 13.68 -10.02
N GLY A 46 -25.28 13.66 -9.47
CA GLY A 46 -25.63 14.29 -8.20
C GLY A 46 -25.30 13.45 -6.96
N ASP A 47 -24.87 12.21 -7.12
CA ASP A 47 -24.52 11.33 -6.01
C ASP A 47 -23.17 11.79 -5.43
N VAL A 48 -23.23 12.15 -4.15
CA VAL A 48 -22.13 12.79 -3.45
C VAL A 48 -21.27 11.77 -2.68
N TRP A 49 -21.53 10.48 -2.87
CA TRP A 49 -20.81 9.37 -2.26
C TRP A 49 -20.45 8.31 -3.31
N THR A 50 -19.28 7.70 -3.16
CA THR A 50 -18.85 6.55 -3.95
C THR A 50 -18.20 5.51 -3.05
N PHE A 51 -18.46 4.23 -3.34
CA PHE A 51 -17.82 3.10 -2.66
C PHE A 51 -16.56 2.62 -3.38
N ALA A 52 -16.31 3.08 -4.61
CA ALA A 52 -15.07 2.79 -5.31
C ALA A 52 -13.90 3.53 -4.63
N GLY A 53 -12.76 2.85 -4.47
CA GLY A 53 -11.61 3.38 -3.73
C GLY A 53 -11.65 3.06 -2.23
N THR A 54 -10.56 3.36 -1.54
CA THR A 54 -10.02 2.53 -0.44
C THR A 54 -10.95 2.20 0.74
N LEU A 55 -11.95 3.00 1.09
CA LEU A 55 -13.10 2.56 1.91
C LEU A 55 -14.41 3.25 1.47
N GLY A 56 -14.41 3.83 0.27
CA GLY A 56 -15.39 4.81 -0.20
C GLY A 56 -15.23 6.19 0.46
N GLY A 57 -15.85 7.19 -0.14
CA GLY A 57 -15.85 8.54 0.41
C GLY A 57 -16.71 9.54 -0.36
N GLY A 58 -16.74 10.76 0.18
CA GLY A 58 -17.48 11.86 -0.42
C GLY A 58 -16.83 12.34 -1.73
N THR A 59 -17.64 12.57 -2.77
CA THR A 59 -17.14 13.04 -4.08
C THR A 59 -18.05 14.10 -4.69
N VAL A 60 -17.46 15.02 -5.44
CA VAL A 60 -18.15 15.99 -6.32
C VAL A 60 -17.76 15.83 -7.79
N GLY A 61 -17.03 14.74 -8.10
CA GLY A 61 -16.53 14.44 -9.44
C GLY A 61 -17.66 14.34 -10.46
N GLY A 62 -18.73 13.62 -10.14
CA GLY A 62 -19.90 13.48 -11.02
C GLY A 62 -20.48 14.82 -11.48
N ILE A 63 -20.64 15.78 -10.56
CA ILE A 63 -21.16 17.12 -10.87
C ILE A 63 -20.20 17.89 -11.80
N ARG A 64 -18.88 17.77 -11.59
CA ARG A 64 -17.87 18.42 -12.46
C ARG A 64 -17.82 17.80 -13.85
N GLU A 65 -17.93 16.48 -13.93
CA GLU A 65 -17.80 15.68 -15.14
C GLU A 65 -19.04 15.70 -16.03
N LEU A 66 -20.19 16.17 -15.53
CA LEU A 66 -21.48 16.15 -16.22
C LEU A 66 -21.43 16.59 -17.71
N PRO A 67 -20.70 17.66 -18.11
CA PRO A 67 -20.57 18.01 -19.53
C PRO A 67 -19.84 16.96 -20.37
N TYR A 68 -18.81 16.31 -19.81
CA TYR A 68 -18.08 15.23 -20.46
C TYR A 68 -18.88 13.93 -20.46
N ALA A 69 -19.56 13.60 -19.36
CA ALA A 69 -20.44 12.44 -19.26
C ALA A 69 -21.54 12.47 -20.33
N PHE A 70 -22.15 13.63 -20.55
CA PHE A 70 -23.15 13.80 -21.61
C PHE A 70 -22.57 13.59 -23.01
N LEU A 71 -21.32 14.01 -23.26
CA LEU A 71 -20.64 13.75 -24.54
C LEU A 71 -20.37 12.27 -24.75
N VAL A 72 -19.94 11.55 -23.71
CA VAL A 72 -19.73 10.10 -23.75
C VAL A 72 -21.05 9.39 -24.02
N ALA A 73 -22.12 9.73 -23.31
CA ALA A 73 -23.45 9.15 -23.54
C ALA A 73 -23.94 9.34 -24.99
N LEU A 74 -23.82 10.54 -25.53
CA LEU A 74 -24.16 10.80 -26.94
C LEU A 74 -23.26 10.04 -27.93
N GLY A 75 -21.98 9.88 -27.60
CA GLY A 75 -21.02 9.13 -28.41
C GLY A 75 -21.34 7.64 -28.45
N THR A 76 -21.68 7.07 -27.29
CA THR A 76 -22.11 5.67 -27.15
C THR A 76 -23.42 5.43 -27.91
N ASP A 77 -24.41 6.33 -27.80
CA ASP A 77 -25.66 6.26 -28.58
C ASP A 77 -25.42 6.36 -30.09
N ALA A 78 -24.35 7.06 -30.51
CA ALA A 78 -23.92 7.14 -31.90
C ALA A 78 -23.08 5.93 -32.37
N GLY A 79 -22.86 4.93 -31.51
CA GLY A 79 -22.08 3.72 -31.82
C GLY A 79 -20.56 3.93 -31.84
N LEU A 80 -20.05 4.99 -31.21
CA LEU A 80 -18.62 5.23 -31.06
C LEU A 80 -18.06 4.48 -29.85
N SER A 81 -16.83 3.98 -29.95
CA SER A 81 -16.14 3.38 -28.80
C SER A 81 -15.68 4.46 -27.81
N ALA A 82 -15.58 4.11 -26.52
CA ALA A 82 -15.10 4.99 -25.46
C ALA A 82 -13.75 5.65 -25.81
N HIS A 83 -12.83 4.85 -26.36
CA HIS A 83 -11.53 5.32 -26.86
C HIS A 83 -11.67 6.41 -27.95
N THR A 84 -12.59 6.21 -28.90
CA THR A 84 -12.84 7.18 -29.98
C THR A 84 -13.42 8.48 -29.45
N VAL A 85 -14.37 8.40 -28.51
CA VAL A 85 -14.96 9.59 -27.88
C VAL A 85 -13.90 10.38 -27.11
N GLU A 86 -13.11 9.71 -26.27
CA GLU A 86 -12.07 10.36 -25.48
C GLU A 86 -10.96 10.94 -26.36
N ALA A 87 -10.48 10.20 -27.37
CA ALA A 87 -9.49 10.72 -28.31
C ALA A 87 -10.01 11.97 -29.04
N THR A 88 -11.29 11.98 -29.42
CA THR A 88 -11.94 13.14 -30.05
C THR A 88 -12.00 14.33 -29.08
N TRP A 89 -12.40 14.09 -27.83
CA TRP A 89 -12.43 15.12 -26.79
C TRP A 89 -11.05 15.73 -26.55
N ARG A 90 -10.02 14.90 -26.34
CA ARG A 90 -8.63 15.33 -26.14
C ARG A 90 -8.16 16.22 -27.29
N VAL A 91 -8.44 15.83 -28.54
CA VAL A 91 -8.13 16.65 -29.72
C VAL A 91 -8.88 17.97 -29.71
N VAL A 92 -10.19 17.97 -29.45
CA VAL A 92 -11.00 19.21 -29.39
C VAL A 92 -10.46 20.18 -28.35
N VAL A 93 -10.17 19.71 -27.14
CA VAL A 93 -9.61 20.53 -26.05
C VAL A 93 -8.25 21.12 -26.44
N ALA A 94 -7.36 20.32 -27.02
CA ALA A 94 -6.07 20.79 -27.50
C ALA A 94 -6.21 21.87 -28.59
N VAL A 95 -7.18 21.71 -29.51
CA VAL A 95 -7.50 22.72 -30.52
C VAL A 95 -8.04 24.01 -29.89
N VAL A 96 -8.93 23.91 -28.91
CA VAL A 96 -9.46 25.08 -28.18
C VAL A 96 -8.32 25.85 -27.51
N ALA A 97 -7.37 25.16 -26.87
CA ALA A 97 -6.21 25.79 -26.25
C ALA A 97 -5.32 26.51 -27.26
N VAL A 98 -4.98 25.86 -28.38
CA VAL A 98 -4.17 26.45 -29.47
C VAL A 98 -4.85 27.68 -30.05
N LEU A 99 -6.15 27.61 -30.32
CA LEU A 99 -6.91 28.74 -30.88
C LEU A 99 -6.91 29.93 -29.92
N GLY A 100 -7.10 29.68 -28.62
CA GLY A 100 -7.02 30.71 -27.57
C GLY A 100 -5.63 31.34 -27.50
N ALA A 101 -4.58 30.51 -27.53
CA ALA A 101 -3.20 30.97 -27.48
C ALA A 101 -2.80 31.79 -28.72
N VAL A 102 -3.18 31.35 -29.92
CA VAL A 102 -2.99 32.11 -31.16
C VAL A 102 -3.74 33.44 -31.09
N TYR A 103 -4.97 33.42 -30.57
CA TYR A 103 -5.79 34.62 -30.44
C TYR A 103 -5.16 35.65 -29.50
N LEU A 104 -4.69 35.22 -28.33
CA LEU A 104 -3.96 36.04 -27.35
C LEU A 104 -2.65 36.59 -27.93
N ALA A 105 -1.79 35.71 -28.46
CA ALA A 105 -0.47 36.06 -28.99
C ALA A 105 -0.56 37.05 -30.17
N ARG A 106 -1.53 36.87 -31.07
CA ARG A 106 -1.76 37.80 -32.18
C ARG A 106 -2.26 39.15 -31.71
N GLY A 107 -3.10 39.17 -30.68
CA GLY A 107 -3.59 40.39 -30.07
C GLY A 107 -2.50 41.26 -29.43
N LEU A 108 -1.49 40.60 -28.87
CA LEU A 108 -0.32 41.24 -28.25
C LEU A 108 0.78 41.56 -29.26
N SER A 109 0.66 41.10 -30.50
CA SER A 109 1.69 41.28 -31.52
C SER A 109 1.73 42.71 -32.06
N PRO A 110 2.91 43.22 -32.44
CA PRO A 110 3.03 44.49 -33.14
C PRO A 110 2.20 44.54 -34.43
N ASP A 111 1.34 45.56 -34.57
CA ASP A 111 0.57 45.80 -35.79
C ASP A 111 1.53 46.05 -36.98
N PRO A 112 1.41 45.35 -38.13
CA PRO A 112 2.30 45.50 -39.29
C PRO A 112 2.12 46.82 -40.07
N GLY A 113 1.54 47.84 -39.45
CA GLY A 113 1.13 49.12 -40.06
C GLY A 113 2.25 50.12 -40.38
N THR A 114 3.53 49.78 -40.22
CA THR A 114 4.63 50.63 -40.73
C THR A 114 5.02 50.17 -42.14
N LYS A 115 4.65 50.99 -43.11
CA LYS A 115 4.89 50.82 -44.55
C LYS A 115 6.32 50.34 -44.83
N GLY A 116 6.45 49.13 -45.38
CA GLY A 116 7.69 48.65 -46.02
C GLY A 116 8.27 47.36 -45.47
N THR A 117 7.48 46.29 -45.30
CA THR A 117 7.85 44.88 -45.60
C THR A 117 6.69 43.96 -45.21
N THR A 118 6.04 43.37 -46.22
CA THR A 118 4.85 42.51 -46.09
C THR A 118 5.21 41.05 -45.84
N ARG A 119 5.65 40.71 -44.62
CA ARG A 119 5.59 39.32 -44.12
C ARG A 119 5.14 39.32 -42.67
N GLU A 120 3.90 38.89 -42.41
CA GLU A 120 3.45 38.54 -41.06
C GLU A 120 4.45 37.53 -40.45
N SER A 121 4.98 37.83 -39.27
CA SER A 121 5.90 36.94 -38.54
C SER A 121 5.20 35.64 -38.10
N TRP A 122 5.93 34.52 -38.03
CA TRP A 122 5.43 33.27 -37.45
C TRP A 122 5.40 33.28 -35.90
N ALA A 123 5.92 34.33 -35.27
CA ALA A 123 6.05 34.41 -33.81
C ALA A 123 4.77 34.09 -33.01
N PRO A 124 3.55 34.54 -33.39
CA PRO A 124 2.34 34.21 -32.63
C PRO A 124 1.97 32.73 -32.66
N TRP A 125 2.22 32.08 -33.80
CA TRP A 125 1.97 30.65 -33.99
C TRP A 125 3.02 29.79 -33.28
N ALA A 126 4.28 30.22 -33.28
CA ALA A 126 5.34 29.57 -32.51
C ALA A 126 5.11 29.69 -31.00
N GLY A 127 4.65 30.85 -30.50
CA GLY A 127 4.32 31.03 -29.09
C GLY A 127 3.11 30.19 -28.67
N ALA A 128 2.09 30.10 -29.54
CA ALA A 128 0.94 29.22 -29.29
C ALA A 128 1.34 27.73 -29.28
N LEU A 129 2.23 27.31 -30.18
CA LEU A 129 2.77 25.94 -30.18
C LEU A 129 3.60 25.68 -28.92
N PHE A 130 4.41 26.65 -28.48
CA PHE A 130 5.20 26.57 -27.25
C PHE A 130 4.32 26.44 -25.99
N PHE A 131 3.18 27.13 -25.94
CA PHE A 131 2.21 26.94 -24.85
C PHE A 131 1.53 25.57 -24.95
N ALA A 132 1.10 25.19 -26.16
CA ALA A 132 0.29 23.99 -26.34
C ALA A 132 1.07 22.70 -26.16
N VAL A 133 2.27 22.61 -26.73
CA VAL A 133 3.19 21.44 -26.68
C VAL A 133 4.26 21.61 -25.58
N GLY A 134 4.22 22.71 -24.84
CA GLY A 134 5.18 23.00 -23.77
C GLY A 134 4.89 22.24 -22.48
N THR A 135 5.34 22.84 -21.37
CA THR A 135 5.51 22.21 -20.06
C THR A 135 4.39 21.25 -19.66
N VAL A 136 3.10 21.61 -19.66
CA VAL A 136 2.08 20.79 -18.98
C VAL A 136 0.78 20.54 -19.74
N LEU A 137 0.47 21.27 -20.82
CA LEU A 137 -0.87 21.20 -21.43
C LEU A 137 -1.21 19.83 -22.07
N VAL A 138 -0.44 19.34 -23.06
CA VAL A 138 -0.73 18.03 -23.69
C VAL A 138 -0.72 16.90 -22.65
N PRO A 139 0.26 16.81 -21.72
CA PRO A 139 0.23 15.82 -20.64
C PRO A 139 -1.05 15.87 -19.81
N THR A 140 -1.53 17.07 -19.46
CA THR A 140 -2.78 17.24 -18.68
C THR A 140 -4.00 16.79 -19.49
N VAL A 141 -4.09 17.20 -20.76
CA VAL A 141 -5.21 16.85 -21.65
C VAL A 141 -5.32 15.34 -21.84
N VAL A 142 -4.18 14.63 -21.92
CA VAL A 142 -4.19 13.17 -22.10
C VAL A 142 -4.54 12.42 -20.81
N ARG A 143 -4.15 12.93 -19.63
CA ARG A 143 -4.41 12.24 -18.35
C ARG A 143 -5.77 12.53 -17.74
N SER A 144 -6.28 13.76 -17.87
CA SER A 144 -7.56 14.14 -17.28
C SER A 144 -8.40 14.97 -18.26
N PRO A 145 -9.54 14.44 -18.72
CA PRO A 145 -10.46 15.15 -19.62
C PRO A 145 -10.91 16.52 -19.09
N GLY A 146 -11.18 16.63 -17.78
CA GLY A 146 -11.65 17.85 -17.13
C GLY A 146 -10.55 18.89 -16.91
N ASP A 147 -9.40 18.46 -16.38
CA ASP A 147 -8.26 19.35 -16.15
C ASP A 147 -7.69 19.89 -17.45
N GLY A 148 -7.66 19.07 -18.49
CA GLY A 148 -7.28 19.50 -19.84
C GLY A 148 -8.15 20.67 -20.33
N LEU A 149 -9.46 20.60 -20.10
CA LEU A 149 -10.40 21.66 -20.47
C LEU A 149 -10.15 22.94 -19.66
N ALA A 150 -9.95 22.82 -18.35
CA ALA A 150 -9.65 23.97 -17.50
C ALA A 150 -8.31 24.63 -17.89
N ALA A 151 -7.27 23.84 -18.18
CA ALA A 151 -5.99 24.33 -18.69
C ALA A 151 -6.15 25.07 -20.04
N ALA A 152 -6.99 24.55 -20.94
CA ALA A 152 -7.31 25.18 -22.22
C ALA A 152 -8.02 26.55 -22.06
N CYS A 153 -8.68 26.81 -20.93
CA CYS A 153 -9.35 28.09 -20.64
C CYS A 153 -8.37 29.24 -20.35
N LEU A 154 -7.12 28.97 -19.97
CA LEU A 154 -6.14 29.99 -19.55
C LEU A 154 -5.97 31.15 -20.56
N PRO A 155 -5.72 30.90 -21.87
CA PRO A 155 -5.62 31.99 -22.83
C PRO A 155 -6.95 32.72 -23.05
N TRP A 156 -8.08 32.02 -22.94
CA TRP A 156 -9.42 32.54 -23.20
C TRP A 156 -9.96 33.45 -22.10
N VAL A 157 -9.56 33.22 -20.84
CA VAL A 157 -9.88 34.12 -19.73
C VAL A 157 -9.12 35.44 -19.86
N VAL A 158 -7.86 35.38 -20.28
CA VAL A 158 -6.95 36.53 -20.31
C VAL A 158 -7.09 37.36 -21.59
N ALA A 159 -7.28 36.74 -22.75
CA ALA A 159 -7.30 37.45 -24.04
C ALA A 159 -8.36 38.56 -24.14
N PRO A 160 -9.61 38.39 -23.67
CA PRO A 160 -10.59 39.47 -23.69
C PRO A 160 -10.14 40.69 -22.90
N LEU A 161 -9.45 40.49 -21.78
CA LEU A 161 -9.03 41.56 -20.87
C LEU A 161 -7.76 42.30 -21.35
N LEU A 162 -6.84 41.59 -22.03
CA LEU A 162 -5.60 42.19 -22.54
C LEU A 162 -5.70 42.72 -23.99
N VAL A 163 -6.49 42.08 -24.86
CA VAL A 163 -6.50 42.32 -26.32
C VAL A 163 -7.70 43.17 -26.78
N ARG A 164 -8.81 43.25 -26.02
CA ARG A 164 -10.07 43.87 -26.48
C ARG A 164 -10.60 44.90 -25.46
N GLY A 165 -11.00 46.06 -25.99
CA GLY A 165 -11.17 47.30 -25.23
C GLY A 165 -12.40 47.40 -24.31
N ARG A 166 -12.48 48.56 -23.65
CA ARG A 166 -13.44 48.96 -22.60
C ARG A 166 -14.91 48.62 -22.92
N GLY A 167 -15.63 48.07 -21.94
CA GLY A 167 -17.06 47.77 -22.04
C GLY A 167 -17.47 46.56 -21.18
N TRP A 168 -18.71 46.09 -21.31
CA TRP A 168 -19.19 44.88 -20.62
C TRP A 168 -18.72 43.58 -21.29
N ARG A 169 -18.65 43.55 -22.64
CA ARG A 169 -18.33 42.33 -23.41
C ARG A 169 -17.05 41.60 -22.99
N PRO A 170 -15.89 42.28 -22.77
CA PRO A 170 -14.68 41.57 -22.38
C PRO A 170 -14.78 40.94 -20.99
N SER A 171 -15.39 41.65 -20.04
CA SER A 171 -15.60 41.14 -18.68
C SER A 171 -16.50 39.89 -18.68
N VAL A 172 -17.54 39.90 -19.52
CA VAL A 172 -18.51 38.79 -19.63
C VAL A 172 -17.91 37.58 -20.33
N LEU A 173 -17.18 37.79 -21.44
CA LEU A 173 -16.45 36.72 -22.12
C LEU A 173 -15.45 36.04 -21.18
N SER A 174 -14.67 36.84 -20.45
CA SER A 174 -13.68 36.31 -19.50
C SER A 174 -14.37 35.55 -18.36
N ALA A 175 -15.42 36.11 -17.75
CA ALA A 175 -16.17 35.44 -16.69
C ALA A 175 -16.86 34.14 -17.14
N ALA A 176 -17.35 34.05 -18.38
CA ALA A 176 -17.93 32.82 -18.91
C ALA A 176 -16.93 31.65 -18.92
N TRP A 177 -15.68 31.92 -19.32
CA TRP A 177 -14.60 30.93 -19.28
C TRP A 177 -14.13 30.59 -17.86
N VAL A 178 -14.19 31.53 -16.91
CA VAL A 178 -13.95 31.26 -15.47
C VAL A 178 -15.00 30.29 -14.92
N GLY A 179 -16.26 30.42 -15.33
CA GLY A 179 -17.29 29.45 -14.91
C GLY A 179 -17.10 28.07 -15.52
N LEU A 180 -16.66 27.98 -16.78
CA LEU A 180 -16.36 26.70 -17.44
C LEU A 180 -15.15 25.98 -16.82
N ALA A 181 -14.16 26.72 -16.34
CA ALA A 181 -12.96 26.15 -15.72
C ALA A 181 -13.25 25.31 -14.47
N GLY A 182 -14.44 25.45 -13.86
CA GLY A 182 -14.90 24.62 -12.73
C GLY A 182 -15.17 23.15 -13.06
N VAL A 183 -15.13 22.77 -14.34
CA VAL A 183 -15.17 21.36 -14.80
C VAL A 183 -13.87 20.62 -14.46
N GLY A 184 -12.75 21.33 -14.36
CA GLY A 184 -11.49 20.76 -13.89
C GLY A 184 -11.39 20.74 -12.36
N SER A 185 -10.29 20.19 -11.86
CA SER A 185 -9.94 20.20 -10.45
C SER A 185 -9.85 21.63 -9.89
N ILE A 186 -10.00 21.74 -8.56
CA ILE A 186 -9.94 23.03 -7.86
C ILE A 186 -8.66 23.79 -8.20
N GLY A 187 -7.51 23.09 -8.27
CA GLY A 187 -6.22 23.70 -8.59
C GLY A 187 -6.23 24.40 -9.94
N TRP A 188 -6.75 23.75 -10.99
CA TRP A 188 -6.87 24.35 -12.32
C TRP A 188 -7.91 25.46 -12.38
N ALA A 189 -9.08 25.28 -11.75
CA ALA A 189 -10.11 26.32 -11.69
C ALA A 189 -9.58 27.59 -11.01
N LEU A 190 -8.84 27.45 -9.90
CA LEU A 190 -8.17 28.55 -9.20
C LEU A 190 -7.07 29.19 -10.05
N ALA A 191 -6.25 28.42 -10.75
CA ALA A 191 -5.24 28.97 -11.66
C ALA A 191 -5.89 29.85 -12.75
N VAL A 192 -7.00 29.40 -13.34
CA VAL A 192 -7.76 30.18 -14.32
C VAL A 192 -8.34 31.46 -13.69
N LEU A 193 -8.91 31.37 -12.49
CA LEU A 193 -9.41 32.53 -11.75
C LEU A 193 -8.29 33.55 -11.46
N VAL A 194 -7.13 33.09 -11.00
CA VAL A 194 -5.94 33.91 -10.72
C VAL A 194 -5.44 34.59 -11.99
N ALA A 195 -5.34 33.86 -13.11
CA ALA A 195 -4.95 34.44 -14.39
C ALA A 195 -5.90 35.57 -14.83
N GLY A 196 -7.20 35.38 -14.64
CA GLY A 196 -8.22 36.42 -14.89
C GLY A 196 -8.09 37.62 -13.95
N LEU A 197 -7.88 37.38 -12.66
CA LEU A 197 -7.73 38.43 -11.64
C LEU A 197 -6.52 39.31 -11.93
N VAL A 198 -5.38 38.68 -12.25
CA VAL A 198 -4.15 39.39 -12.62
C VAL A 198 -4.33 40.18 -13.92
N ALA A 199 -5.07 39.65 -14.90
CA ALA A 199 -5.38 40.37 -16.14
C ALA A 199 -6.33 41.57 -15.93
N ALA A 200 -7.24 41.48 -14.96
CA ALA A 200 -8.23 42.50 -14.61
C ALA A 200 -7.67 43.61 -13.71
N LEU A 201 -6.45 43.47 -13.16
CA LEU A 201 -5.83 44.47 -12.29
C LEU A 201 -5.82 45.86 -12.94
N PRO A 202 -6.31 46.90 -12.24
CA PRO A 202 -6.45 48.23 -12.81
C PRO A 202 -5.06 48.84 -13.06
N ARG A 203 -4.72 49.08 -14.33
CA ARG A 203 -3.46 49.75 -14.72
C ARG A 203 -3.57 51.27 -14.63
N ARG A 204 -4.79 51.81 -14.72
CA ARG A 204 -5.13 53.24 -14.60
C ARG A 204 -6.43 53.39 -13.82
N ARG A 205 -6.68 54.57 -13.24
CA ARG A 205 -7.94 54.87 -12.52
C ARG A 205 -9.20 54.59 -13.35
N ALA A 206 -9.14 54.79 -14.66
CA ALA A 206 -10.27 54.53 -15.57
C ALA A 206 -10.59 53.03 -15.75
N ASP A 207 -9.68 52.14 -15.37
CA ASP A 207 -9.82 50.68 -15.53
C ASP A 207 -10.49 50.03 -14.30
N VAL A 208 -10.59 50.75 -13.18
CA VAL A 208 -11.17 50.28 -11.90
C VAL A 208 -12.61 49.79 -12.08
N VAL A 209 -13.42 50.51 -12.88
CA VAL A 209 -14.81 50.11 -13.14
C VAL A 209 -14.86 48.80 -13.96
N GLY A 210 -13.92 48.59 -14.87
CA GLY A 210 -13.79 47.33 -15.62
C GLY A 210 -13.40 46.16 -14.71
N ALA A 211 -12.45 46.41 -13.80
CA ALA A 211 -12.02 45.44 -12.79
C ALA A 211 -13.18 45.05 -11.86
N LEU A 212 -13.92 46.02 -11.32
CA LEU A 212 -15.10 45.77 -10.47
C LEU A 212 -16.18 44.96 -11.19
N ARG A 213 -16.48 45.31 -12.45
CA ARG A 213 -17.44 44.55 -13.27
C ARG A 213 -16.99 43.10 -13.47
N TRP A 214 -15.72 42.91 -13.80
CA TRP A 214 -15.17 41.57 -13.97
C TRP A 214 -15.22 40.78 -12.66
N MET A 215 -14.85 41.37 -11.51
CA MET A 215 -14.90 40.69 -10.22
C MET A 215 -16.31 40.21 -9.87
N VAL A 216 -17.34 41.04 -10.07
CA VAL A 216 -18.74 40.64 -9.83
C VAL A 216 -19.17 39.50 -10.76
N LEU A 217 -18.85 39.59 -12.05
CA LEU A 217 -19.21 38.55 -13.02
C LEU A 217 -18.43 37.26 -12.81
N ALA A 218 -17.14 37.35 -12.46
CA ALA A 218 -16.30 36.21 -12.14
C ALA A 218 -16.80 35.51 -10.87
N ALA A 219 -17.15 36.26 -9.82
CA ALA A 219 -17.74 35.70 -8.60
C ALA A 219 -19.06 34.98 -8.88
N ALA A 220 -19.93 35.54 -9.72
CA ALA A 220 -21.17 34.88 -10.12
C ALA A 220 -20.91 33.62 -10.97
N ALA A 221 -19.93 33.66 -11.87
CA ALA A 221 -19.57 32.52 -12.72
C ALA A 221 -18.87 31.39 -11.93
N SER A 222 -18.12 31.72 -10.88
CA SER A 222 -17.39 30.76 -10.05
C SER A 222 -18.19 30.20 -8.88
N ALA A 223 -19.36 30.74 -8.59
CA ALA A 223 -20.14 30.39 -7.39
C ALA A 223 -20.42 28.88 -7.29
N TRP A 224 -20.77 28.22 -8.39
CA TRP A 224 -21.12 26.80 -8.38
C TRP A 224 -19.94 25.90 -8.00
N TRP A 225 -18.77 26.08 -8.62
CA TRP A 225 -17.60 25.26 -8.31
C TRP A 225 -16.91 25.68 -7.01
N LEU A 226 -17.09 26.92 -6.53
CA LEU A 226 -16.65 27.34 -5.19
C LEU A 226 -17.46 26.65 -4.09
N VAL A 227 -18.77 26.44 -4.28
CA VAL A 227 -19.61 25.65 -3.36
C VAL A 227 -19.11 24.21 -3.32
N LEU A 228 -18.85 23.60 -4.48
CA LEU A 228 -18.27 22.25 -4.53
C LEU A 228 -16.90 22.19 -3.84
N ALA A 229 -16.03 23.17 -4.09
CA ALA A 229 -14.71 23.24 -3.47
C ALA A 229 -14.77 23.37 -1.94
N ALA A 230 -15.69 24.20 -1.42
CA ALA A 230 -15.89 24.36 0.01
C ALA A 230 -16.43 23.07 0.67
N TRP A 231 -17.29 22.35 -0.04
CA TRP A 231 -17.79 21.06 0.42
C TRP A 231 -16.68 20.00 0.42
N GLU A 232 -15.90 19.92 -0.66
CA GLU A 232 -14.79 18.97 -0.80
C GLU A 232 -13.76 19.18 0.31
N LEU A 233 -13.32 20.42 0.54
CA LEU A 233 -12.38 20.76 1.63
C LEU A 233 -12.88 20.43 3.04
N ARG A 234 -14.21 20.29 3.24
CA ARG A 234 -14.80 19.97 4.54
C ARG A 234 -14.92 18.47 4.78
N HIS A 235 -15.04 17.68 3.71
CA HIS A 235 -15.31 16.24 3.77
C HIS A 235 -14.16 15.37 3.24
N SER A 236 -13.15 15.96 2.59
CA SER A 236 -11.94 15.28 2.15
C SER A 236 -11.03 14.97 3.34
N ALA A 237 -10.31 13.85 3.27
CA ALA A 237 -9.15 13.63 4.14
C ALA A 237 -8.05 14.67 3.78
N ASP A 238 -7.54 15.37 4.79
CA ASP A 238 -6.35 16.22 4.61
C ASP A 238 -5.12 15.32 4.56
N VAL A 239 -4.61 15.06 3.35
CA VAL A 239 -3.40 14.27 3.15
C VAL A 239 -2.15 15.13 2.96
N SER A 240 -2.25 16.46 3.12
CA SER A 240 -1.15 17.39 2.83
C SER A 240 0.12 17.06 3.59
N ALA A 241 -0.03 16.53 4.81
CA ALA A 241 1.08 16.15 5.66
C ALA A 241 1.82 14.88 5.17
N PHE A 242 1.20 14.08 4.29
CA PHE A 242 1.77 12.90 3.65
C PHE A 242 2.27 13.17 2.21
N THR A 243 1.84 14.28 1.58
CA THR A 243 2.37 14.73 0.29
C THR A 243 3.74 15.36 0.48
N SER A 244 4.75 14.52 0.72
CA SER A 244 6.16 14.93 0.82
C SER A 244 6.87 14.81 -0.52
N GLY A 245 6.14 14.90 -1.64
CA GLY A 245 6.75 14.88 -2.96
C GLY A 245 7.82 15.96 -3.00
N THR A 246 9.09 15.58 -3.20
CA THR A 246 10.07 16.59 -3.58
C THR A 246 9.47 17.36 -4.76
N VAL A 247 9.65 18.68 -4.85
CA VAL A 247 9.14 19.48 -5.98
C VAL A 247 9.48 18.82 -7.33
N ARG A 248 10.57 18.07 -7.40
CA ARG A 248 10.92 17.19 -8.51
C ARG A 248 9.87 16.11 -8.81
N GLY A 249 9.45 15.32 -7.82
CA GLY A 249 8.46 14.25 -7.98
C GLY A 249 7.11 14.78 -8.44
N GLU A 250 6.62 15.87 -7.85
CA GLU A 250 5.36 16.50 -8.27
C GLU A 250 5.44 17.06 -9.69
N VAL A 251 6.57 17.67 -10.06
CA VAL A 251 6.78 18.18 -11.41
C VAL A 251 6.92 17.02 -12.41
N ALA A 252 7.63 15.95 -12.06
CA ALA A 252 7.76 14.77 -12.92
C ALA A 252 6.42 14.05 -13.12
N ALA A 253 5.61 13.93 -12.06
CA ALA A 253 4.23 13.47 -12.12
C ALA A 253 3.37 14.40 -12.98
N ALA A 254 3.44 15.73 -12.81
CA ALA A 254 2.72 16.69 -13.65
C ALA A 254 3.07 16.57 -15.14
N LEU A 255 4.32 16.22 -15.46
CA LEU A 255 4.79 15.94 -16.82
C LEU A 255 4.46 14.52 -17.30
N GLY A 256 4.18 13.60 -16.38
CA GLY A 256 3.82 12.20 -16.68
C GLY A 256 5.04 11.40 -17.08
N ARG A 257 6.19 11.81 -16.52
CA ARG A 257 7.52 11.38 -16.91
C ARG A 257 8.42 11.28 -15.68
N PRO A 258 8.18 10.29 -14.80
CA PRO A 258 9.01 10.03 -13.63
C PRO A 258 10.45 9.65 -14.03
N ASP A 259 10.63 9.13 -15.25
CA ASP A 259 11.89 8.69 -15.88
C ASP A 259 12.83 9.84 -16.31
N LEU A 260 12.35 11.08 -16.39
CA LEU A 260 13.17 12.18 -16.90
C LEU A 260 14.31 12.57 -15.95
N ALA A 261 15.52 12.66 -16.50
CA ALA A 261 16.67 13.23 -15.81
C ALA A 261 16.40 14.67 -15.35
N VAL A 262 16.98 15.08 -14.22
CA VAL A 262 16.82 16.43 -13.64
C VAL A 262 17.07 17.54 -14.66
N LEU A 263 18.07 17.37 -15.53
CA LEU A 263 18.40 18.33 -16.57
C LEU A 263 17.28 18.49 -17.60
N ALA A 264 16.57 17.41 -17.94
CA ALA A 264 15.40 17.46 -18.81
C ALA A 264 14.22 18.16 -18.13
N LEU A 265 14.00 17.91 -16.84
CA LEU A 265 12.98 18.59 -16.04
C LEU A 265 13.20 20.12 -16.00
N VAL A 266 14.45 20.52 -15.71
CA VAL A 266 14.86 21.92 -15.63
C VAL A 266 14.74 22.63 -16.98
N THR A 267 15.04 21.95 -18.08
CA THR A 267 14.93 22.55 -19.42
C THR A 267 13.48 22.72 -19.87
N VAL A 268 12.60 21.77 -19.54
CA VAL A 268 11.16 21.86 -19.81
C VAL A 268 10.55 23.01 -19.01
N VAL A 269 10.71 23.03 -17.69
CA VAL A 269 10.16 24.08 -16.80
C VAL A 269 10.83 25.44 -17.00
N GLY A 270 12.13 25.45 -17.33
CA GLY A 270 12.91 26.66 -17.50
C GLY A 270 12.53 27.48 -18.74
N GLY A 271 11.96 26.86 -19.78
CA GLY A 271 11.61 27.54 -21.03
C GLY A 271 10.70 28.76 -20.84
N PRO A 272 9.48 28.61 -20.26
CA PRO A 272 8.57 29.73 -20.05
C PRO A 272 9.15 30.82 -19.14
N ILE A 273 9.94 30.42 -18.14
CA ILE A 273 10.64 31.34 -17.20
C ILE A 273 11.68 32.18 -17.94
N VAL A 274 12.51 31.57 -18.79
CA VAL A 274 13.54 32.26 -19.58
C VAL A 274 12.89 33.25 -20.56
N VAL A 275 11.77 32.87 -21.20
CA VAL A 275 11.02 33.78 -22.10
C VAL A 275 10.45 34.97 -21.30
N ALA A 276 9.80 34.71 -20.17
CA ALA A 276 9.17 35.76 -19.36
C ALA A 276 10.19 36.71 -18.73
N LEU A 277 11.24 36.17 -18.09
CA LEU A 277 12.33 36.96 -17.49
C LEU A 277 13.14 37.69 -18.56
N GLY A 278 13.43 37.04 -19.70
CA GLY A 278 14.11 37.66 -20.83
C GLY A 278 13.36 38.90 -21.34
N ALA A 279 12.04 38.79 -21.51
CA ALA A 279 11.21 39.92 -21.92
C ALA A 279 11.19 41.07 -20.90
N LEU A 280 11.12 40.73 -19.60
CA LEU A 280 11.15 41.71 -18.50
C LEU A 280 12.51 42.43 -18.40
N LEU A 281 13.62 41.68 -18.40
CA LEU A 281 14.99 42.18 -18.28
C LEU A 281 15.41 43.01 -19.49
N LEU A 282 15.06 42.56 -20.70
CA LEU A 282 15.31 43.31 -21.94
C LEU A 282 14.37 44.51 -22.11
N ARG A 283 13.38 44.66 -21.22
CA ARG A 283 12.35 45.71 -21.22
C ARG A 283 11.59 45.75 -22.54
N SER A 284 11.31 44.58 -23.12
CA SER A 284 10.77 44.47 -24.47
C SER A 284 9.51 45.35 -24.64
N PRO A 285 9.42 46.10 -25.75
CA PRO A 285 8.33 47.03 -25.98
C PRO A 285 6.98 46.29 -26.09
N ARG A 286 5.90 46.92 -25.62
CA ARG A 286 4.52 46.38 -25.60
C ARG A 286 4.29 45.16 -24.70
N LEU A 287 5.29 44.75 -23.91
CA LEU A 287 5.10 43.77 -22.83
C LEU A 287 4.22 44.34 -21.72
N ASP A 288 3.23 43.56 -21.30
CA ASP A 288 2.48 43.83 -20.08
C ASP A 288 3.29 43.40 -18.85
N ARG A 289 4.16 44.29 -18.39
CA ARG A 289 5.12 43.99 -17.31
C ARG A 289 4.43 43.65 -15.99
N VAL A 290 3.29 44.29 -15.71
CA VAL A 290 2.54 44.05 -14.47
C VAL A 290 1.96 42.65 -14.50
N PHE A 291 1.33 42.25 -15.60
CA PHE A 291 0.75 40.92 -15.75
C PHE A 291 1.81 39.80 -15.63
N VAL A 292 2.89 39.90 -16.39
CA VAL A 292 3.94 38.87 -16.40
C VAL A 292 4.68 38.82 -15.06
N ALA A 293 5.01 39.96 -14.46
CA ALA A 293 5.65 39.98 -13.15
C ALA A 293 4.73 39.45 -12.04
N ALA A 294 3.43 39.76 -12.08
CA ALA A 294 2.47 39.26 -11.10
C ALA A 294 2.30 37.73 -11.19
N LEU A 295 2.17 37.15 -12.39
CA LEU A 295 2.12 35.68 -12.54
C LEU A 295 3.39 35.00 -12.05
N LEU A 296 4.57 35.51 -12.42
CA LEU A 296 5.84 34.99 -11.90
C LEU A 296 5.93 35.11 -10.37
N SER A 297 5.41 36.20 -9.80
CA SER A 297 5.40 36.41 -8.35
C SER A 297 4.44 35.45 -7.64
N VAL A 298 3.28 35.14 -8.22
CA VAL A 298 2.35 34.14 -7.66
C VAL A 298 2.99 32.75 -7.67
N VAL A 299 3.59 32.34 -8.78
CA VAL A 299 4.25 31.03 -8.87
C VAL A 299 5.46 30.97 -7.94
N ALA A 300 6.28 32.02 -7.89
CA ALA A 300 7.40 32.10 -6.96
C ALA A 300 6.93 32.08 -5.49
N ALA A 301 5.85 32.78 -5.14
CA ALA A 301 5.28 32.74 -3.80
C ALA A 301 4.75 31.35 -3.44
N ALA A 302 4.05 30.67 -4.35
CA ALA A 302 3.59 29.31 -4.13
C ALA A 302 4.76 28.33 -3.97
N ALA A 303 5.79 28.44 -4.80
CA ALA A 303 7.00 27.63 -4.69
C ALA A 303 7.77 27.92 -3.39
N LEU A 304 7.86 29.18 -2.96
CA LEU A 304 8.48 29.56 -1.68
C LEU A 304 7.66 29.09 -0.49
N LEU A 305 6.34 29.12 -0.56
CA LEU A 305 5.45 28.57 0.48
C LEU A 305 5.59 27.05 0.56
N ALA A 306 5.70 26.36 -0.57
CA ALA A 306 5.99 24.93 -0.60
C ALA A 306 7.39 24.59 -0.07
N TRP A 307 8.40 25.45 -0.33
CA TRP A 307 9.79 25.22 0.07
C TRP A 307 10.09 25.59 1.53
N PHE A 308 9.55 26.71 2.02
CA PHE A 308 9.84 27.29 3.35
C PHE A 308 8.67 27.17 4.34
N GLY A 309 7.47 26.82 3.89
CA GLY A 309 6.31 26.69 4.76
C GLY A 309 6.48 25.52 5.72
N ALA A 310 6.30 25.77 7.02
CA ALA A 310 6.21 24.73 8.04
C ALA A 310 4.94 23.86 7.91
N ARG A 311 4.04 24.20 6.96
CA ARG A 311 2.86 23.42 6.61
C ARG A 311 2.74 23.36 5.07
N PRO A 312 2.62 22.17 4.47
CA PRO A 312 2.32 22.03 3.05
C PRO A 312 0.96 22.68 2.74
N LEU A 313 0.74 23.07 1.48
CA LEU A 313 -0.58 23.51 1.04
C LEU A 313 -1.56 22.34 1.23
N PRO A 314 -2.78 22.57 1.74
CA PRO A 314 -3.77 21.50 1.88
C PRO A 314 -4.00 20.87 0.51
N VAL A 315 -3.67 19.59 0.40
CA VAL A 315 -3.95 18.76 -0.78
C VAL A 315 -5.17 17.93 -0.39
N PRO A 316 -6.39 18.36 -0.79
CA PRO A 316 -7.55 17.50 -0.64
C PRO A 316 -7.34 16.28 -1.54
N ALA A 317 -7.23 15.09 -0.95
CA ALA A 317 -7.31 13.87 -1.73
C ALA A 317 -8.80 13.58 -2.01
N PRO A 318 -9.19 13.41 -3.30
CA PRO A 318 -10.49 12.83 -3.58
C PRO A 318 -10.54 11.40 -3.04
N ALA A 319 -11.73 10.95 -2.62
CA ALA A 319 -11.91 9.60 -2.07
C ALA A 319 -11.84 8.47 -3.11
N VAL A 320 -11.83 8.83 -4.39
CA VAL A 320 -11.72 7.92 -5.53
C VAL A 320 -10.25 7.87 -5.90
N GLY A 321 -9.70 6.72 -6.30
CA GLY A 321 -8.29 6.51 -6.70
C GLY A 321 -7.78 7.33 -7.90
N GLU A 322 -8.25 8.57 -8.05
CA GLU A 322 -7.65 9.64 -8.82
C GLU A 322 -6.47 10.20 -8.00
N LEU A 323 -5.27 10.20 -8.59
CA LEU A 323 -4.13 10.82 -7.96
C LEU A 323 -4.47 12.27 -7.57
N PRO A 324 -4.14 12.74 -6.35
CA PRO A 324 -4.31 14.12 -5.99
C PRO A 324 -3.58 14.97 -7.03
N THR A 325 -4.34 15.85 -7.70
CA THR A 325 -3.75 16.77 -8.67
C THR A 325 -2.88 17.76 -7.91
N GLY A 326 -1.60 17.44 -7.75
CA GLY A 326 -0.64 18.28 -7.04
C GLY A 326 -0.64 19.70 -7.60
N ALA A 327 -0.36 20.68 -6.73
CA ALA A 327 -0.38 22.10 -7.10
C ALA A 327 0.62 22.45 -8.23
N ALA A 328 1.60 21.59 -8.49
CA ALA A 328 2.62 21.76 -9.52
C ALA A 328 2.03 21.94 -10.94
N ALA A 329 1.05 21.12 -11.36
CA ALA A 329 0.51 21.19 -12.72
C ALA A 329 -0.18 22.53 -13.03
N PRO A 330 -1.13 23.03 -12.21
CA PRO A 330 -1.72 24.36 -12.40
C PRO A 330 -0.69 25.50 -12.37
N LEU A 331 0.32 25.44 -11.50
CA LEU A 331 1.39 26.45 -11.42
C LEU A 331 2.25 26.48 -12.69
N LEU A 332 2.59 25.31 -13.24
CA LEU A 332 3.29 25.18 -14.51
C LEU A 332 2.44 25.70 -15.69
N GLY A 333 1.12 25.54 -15.61
CA GLY A 333 0.16 26.16 -16.54
C GLY A 333 0.23 27.70 -16.51
N LEU A 334 0.27 28.31 -15.32
CA LEU A 334 0.45 29.76 -15.15
C LEU A 334 1.81 30.25 -15.68
N LEU A 335 2.89 29.47 -15.48
CA LEU A 335 4.20 29.76 -16.07
C LEU A 335 4.16 29.71 -17.60
N GLY A 336 3.51 28.68 -18.16
CA GLY A 336 3.28 28.57 -19.60
C GLY A 336 2.54 29.79 -20.16
N LEU A 337 1.50 30.26 -19.46
CA LEU A 337 0.75 31.46 -19.83
C LEU A 337 1.60 32.74 -19.76
N ALA A 338 2.43 32.91 -18.73
CA ALA A 338 3.37 34.03 -18.62
C ALA A 338 4.37 34.03 -19.78
N GLY A 339 4.93 32.86 -20.13
CA GLY A 339 5.78 32.66 -21.29
C GLY A 339 5.09 33.02 -22.61
N LEU A 340 3.84 32.58 -22.80
CA LEU A 340 3.04 32.87 -23.98
C LEU A 340 2.82 34.38 -24.20
N VAL A 341 2.49 35.12 -23.13
CA VAL A 341 2.30 36.58 -23.19
C VAL A 341 3.61 37.31 -23.47
N ALA A 342 4.73 36.83 -22.93
CA ALA A 342 6.06 37.40 -23.14
C ALA A 342 6.68 37.07 -24.50
N TRP A 343 6.23 35.98 -25.15
CA TRP A 343 6.83 35.44 -26.37
C TRP A 343 6.87 36.41 -27.53
N CYS A 344 5.72 36.97 -27.94
CA CYS A 344 5.65 37.88 -29.10
C CYS A 344 6.43 39.19 -28.90
N PRO A 345 6.32 39.89 -27.76
CA PRO A 345 7.15 41.05 -27.45
C PRO A 345 8.65 40.74 -27.50
N LEU A 346 9.07 39.62 -26.90
CA LEU A 346 10.47 39.20 -26.87
C LEU A 346 10.99 38.86 -28.28
N ALA A 347 10.25 38.07 -29.05
CA ALA A 347 10.63 37.67 -30.40
C ALA A 347 10.76 38.88 -31.35
N ALA A 348 9.86 39.86 -31.22
CA ALA A 348 9.93 41.11 -31.98
C ALA A 348 11.14 41.96 -31.58
N ASP A 349 11.41 42.09 -30.27
CA ASP A 349 12.56 42.85 -29.74
C ASP A 349 13.90 42.22 -30.16
N LEU A 350 14.03 40.89 -30.01
CA LEU A 350 15.21 40.14 -30.45
C LEU A 350 15.40 40.23 -31.96
N GLY A 351 14.32 40.09 -32.75
CA GLY A 351 14.36 40.24 -34.20
C GLY A 351 14.85 41.64 -34.61
N HIS A 352 14.37 42.70 -33.96
CA HIS A 352 14.85 44.06 -34.21
C HIS A 352 16.32 44.25 -33.85
N ARG A 353 16.77 43.76 -32.69
CA ARG A 353 18.17 43.86 -32.26
C ARG A 353 19.10 43.07 -33.20
N LEU A 354 18.68 41.90 -33.67
CA LEU A 354 19.45 41.06 -34.59
C LEU A 354 19.53 41.64 -36.02
N THR A 355 18.44 42.21 -36.54
CA THR A 355 18.45 42.88 -37.86
C THR A 355 19.30 44.16 -37.85
N TRP A 356 19.30 44.93 -36.76
CA TRP A 356 20.12 46.13 -36.61
C TRP A 356 21.64 45.84 -36.61
N VAL A 357 22.05 44.64 -36.15
CA VAL A 357 23.45 44.17 -36.15
C VAL A 357 23.94 43.81 -37.55
N ARG A 358 23.06 43.36 -38.45
CA ARG A 358 23.43 42.99 -39.83
C ARG A 358 23.79 44.20 -40.69
N ASP A 359 23.28 45.39 -40.34
CA ASP A 359 23.49 46.64 -41.09
C ASP A 359 24.63 47.54 -40.57
N ARG A 360 25.30 47.20 -39.45
CA ARG A 360 26.47 47.97 -38.95
C ARG A 360 27.62 47.12 -38.42
N ARG A 361 28.82 47.35 -38.97
CA ARG A 361 30.11 46.78 -38.54
C ARG A 361 30.71 47.50 -37.31
N ALA A 362 30.12 47.42 -36.13
CA ALA A 362 30.80 47.73 -34.84
C ALA A 362 29.99 47.24 -33.61
N PRO A 363 30.59 46.60 -32.58
CA PRO A 363 29.82 45.93 -31.51
C PRO A 363 29.65 46.74 -30.20
N ARG A 364 28.47 46.67 -29.58
CA ARG A 364 28.22 46.95 -28.15
C ARG A 364 28.01 45.61 -27.41
N ARG A 365 29.11 45.04 -26.92
CA ARG A 365 29.30 43.61 -26.61
C ARG A 365 28.45 42.92 -25.51
N ALA A 366 27.76 43.62 -24.61
CA ALA A 366 27.08 42.94 -23.47
C ALA A 366 25.61 42.58 -23.74
N ALA A 367 24.82 43.52 -24.27
CA ALA A 367 23.39 43.29 -24.56
C ALA A 367 23.18 42.40 -25.80
N GLU A 368 24.16 42.39 -26.71
CA GLU A 368 24.15 41.63 -27.98
C GLU A 368 24.40 40.12 -27.76
N VAL A 369 25.38 39.77 -26.91
CA VAL A 369 25.65 38.38 -26.51
C VAL A 369 24.50 37.83 -25.67
N ALA A 370 23.96 38.63 -24.74
CA ALA A 370 22.80 38.25 -23.95
C ALA A 370 21.57 37.93 -24.82
N GLY A 371 21.28 38.72 -25.86
CA GLY A 371 20.17 38.48 -26.78
C GLY A 371 20.33 37.20 -27.62
N GLY A 372 21.55 36.93 -28.10
CA GLY A 372 21.85 35.69 -28.85
C GLY A 372 21.78 34.44 -27.97
N VAL A 373 22.32 34.50 -26.75
CA VAL A 373 22.25 33.42 -25.76
C VAL A 373 20.81 33.13 -25.35
N VAL A 374 19.99 34.17 -25.10
CA VAL A 374 18.56 34.00 -24.80
C VAL A 374 17.82 33.35 -25.98
N ALA A 375 18.10 33.74 -27.23
CA ALA A 375 17.46 33.12 -28.39
C ALA A 375 17.83 31.63 -28.55
N VAL A 376 19.09 31.27 -28.30
CA VAL A 376 19.56 29.87 -28.32
C VAL A 376 18.95 29.09 -27.16
N LEU A 377 18.92 29.65 -25.95
CA LEU A 377 18.27 29.02 -24.78
C LEU A 377 16.78 28.81 -25.00
N VAL A 378 16.08 29.78 -25.60
CA VAL A 378 14.67 29.63 -25.98
C VAL A 378 14.49 28.56 -27.06
N GLY A 379 15.38 28.47 -28.03
CA GLY A 379 15.38 27.41 -29.04
C GLY A 379 15.62 26.01 -28.46
N ILE A 380 16.60 25.87 -27.56
CA ILE A 380 16.95 24.62 -26.88
C ILE A 380 15.82 24.18 -25.95
N THR A 381 15.25 25.09 -25.16
CA THR A 381 14.14 24.78 -24.23
C THR A 381 12.85 24.45 -24.97
N ALA A 382 12.52 25.16 -26.06
CA ALA A 382 11.37 24.82 -26.91
C ALA A 382 11.56 23.46 -27.61
N PHE A 383 12.77 23.16 -28.09
CA PHE A 383 13.07 21.87 -28.71
C PHE A 383 13.05 20.72 -27.69
N ALA A 384 13.63 20.92 -26.50
CA ALA A 384 13.63 19.93 -25.42
C ALA A 384 12.21 19.64 -24.91
N GLY A 385 11.33 20.64 -24.80
CA GLY A 385 9.92 20.45 -24.47
C GLY A 385 9.15 19.65 -25.51
N VAL A 386 9.37 19.94 -26.79
CA VAL A 386 8.78 19.15 -27.89
C VAL A 386 9.37 17.73 -27.92
N ALA A 387 10.68 17.57 -27.72
CA ALA A 387 11.32 16.25 -27.69
C ALA A 387 10.85 15.40 -26.51
N ALA A 388 10.66 16.00 -25.32
CA ALA A 388 10.15 15.32 -24.14
C ALA A 388 8.67 14.88 -24.28
N THR A 389 7.86 15.66 -25.01
CA THR A 389 6.46 15.30 -25.31
C THR A 389 6.32 14.32 -26.49
N VAL A 390 7.31 14.28 -27.39
CA VAL A 390 7.35 13.33 -28.52
C VAL A 390 8.01 12.00 -28.15
N ALA A 391 8.90 11.97 -27.15
CA ALA A 391 9.41 10.73 -26.59
C ALA A 391 8.23 9.90 -26.09
N GLU A 392 8.04 8.70 -26.64
CA GLU A 392 6.89 7.86 -26.30
C GLU A 392 6.96 7.42 -24.84
N PRO A 393 5.87 7.49 -24.05
CA PRO A 393 5.70 6.59 -22.92
C PRO A 393 5.82 5.17 -23.46
N ALA A 394 6.44 4.26 -22.71
CA ALA A 394 6.39 2.86 -23.08
C ALA A 394 4.91 2.45 -23.22
N PRO A 395 4.49 1.81 -24.32
CA PRO A 395 3.16 1.24 -24.37
C PRO A 395 2.99 0.27 -23.20
N VAL A 396 1.81 0.27 -22.58
CA VAL A 396 1.45 -0.79 -21.63
C VAL A 396 1.66 -2.12 -22.35
N ALA A 397 2.36 -3.06 -21.70
CA ALA A 397 2.59 -4.37 -22.29
C ALA A 397 1.23 -4.99 -22.67
N ALA A 398 1.16 -5.64 -23.84
CA ALA A 398 -0.10 -6.20 -24.34
C ALA A 398 -0.71 -7.21 -23.36
N GLU A 399 0.15 -7.90 -22.60
CA GLU A 399 -0.21 -8.86 -21.55
C GLU A 399 -0.92 -8.17 -20.38
N GLU A 400 -0.33 -7.07 -19.87
CA GLU A 400 -0.90 -6.27 -18.79
C GLU A 400 -2.27 -5.69 -19.17
N SER A 401 -2.42 -5.18 -20.41
CA SER A 401 -3.72 -4.66 -20.86
C SER A 401 -4.80 -5.74 -20.89
N GLN A 402 -4.45 -6.96 -21.31
CA GLN A 402 -5.42 -8.07 -21.37
C GLN A 402 -5.78 -8.57 -19.97
N LEU A 403 -4.81 -8.62 -19.05
CA LEU A 403 -5.08 -8.96 -17.65
C LEU A 403 -6.06 -7.97 -17.01
N LEU A 404 -5.90 -6.67 -17.29
CA LEU A 404 -6.82 -5.64 -16.80
C LEU A 404 -8.21 -5.75 -17.44
N ASP A 405 -8.30 -6.12 -18.72
CA ASP A 405 -9.60 -6.38 -19.38
C ASP A 405 -10.32 -7.59 -18.75
N LEU A 406 -9.59 -8.67 -18.44
CA LEU A 406 -10.12 -9.83 -17.73
C LEU A 406 -10.61 -9.47 -16.32
N LEU A 407 -9.85 -8.62 -15.62
CA LEU A 407 -10.26 -8.12 -14.30
C LEU A 407 -11.52 -7.26 -14.39
N ALA A 408 -11.66 -6.43 -15.42
CA ALA A 408 -12.85 -5.63 -15.64
C ALA A 408 -14.08 -6.49 -15.95
N ASP A 409 -13.92 -7.52 -16.79
CA ASP A 409 -14.98 -8.49 -17.09
C ASP A 409 -15.43 -9.24 -15.82
N TRP A 410 -14.47 -9.78 -15.05
CA TRP A 410 -14.77 -10.40 -13.75
C TRP A 410 -15.48 -9.44 -12.80
N SER A 411 -14.99 -8.20 -12.68
CA SER A 411 -15.58 -7.22 -11.76
C SER A 411 -17.05 -6.92 -12.11
N SER A 412 -17.38 -6.87 -13.40
CA SER A 412 -18.74 -6.58 -13.88
C SER A 412 -19.71 -7.76 -13.77
N THR A 413 -19.19 -9.00 -13.72
CA THR A 413 -20.01 -10.23 -13.77
C THR A 413 -20.11 -10.95 -12.42
N ALA A 414 -19.10 -10.81 -11.55
CA ALA A 414 -19.07 -11.46 -10.25
C ALA A 414 -20.08 -10.85 -9.26
N ALA A 415 -20.51 -11.63 -8.26
CA ALA A 415 -21.44 -11.17 -7.23
C ALA A 415 -20.93 -9.89 -6.52
N PRO A 416 -21.84 -8.99 -6.08
CA PRO A 416 -21.46 -7.72 -5.46
C PRO A 416 -20.68 -7.97 -4.17
N GLY A 417 -19.66 -7.15 -3.95
CA GLY A 417 -18.78 -7.29 -2.79
C GLY A 417 -17.48 -6.53 -2.94
N ARG A 418 -16.90 -6.16 -1.79
CA ARG A 418 -15.67 -5.35 -1.73
C ARG A 418 -14.44 -6.21 -2.00
N ALA A 419 -13.53 -5.73 -2.84
CA ALA A 419 -12.28 -6.40 -3.16
C ALA A 419 -11.08 -5.75 -2.46
N LEU A 420 -10.29 -6.49 -1.67
CA LEU A 420 -8.96 -6.05 -1.20
C LEU A 420 -7.92 -6.37 -2.27
N VAL A 421 -7.12 -5.40 -2.69
CA VAL A 421 -6.03 -5.56 -3.66
C VAL A 421 -4.70 -5.67 -2.93
N LEU A 422 -3.94 -6.73 -3.21
CA LEU A 422 -2.60 -7.02 -2.70
C LEU A 422 -1.64 -7.35 -3.86
N PRO A 423 -0.33 -7.13 -3.71
CA PRO A 423 0.35 -6.54 -2.56
C PRO A 423 0.06 -5.05 -2.40
N ALA A 424 0.44 -4.50 -1.25
CA ALA A 424 0.41 -3.05 -1.03
C ALA A 424 1.57 -2.39 -1.79
N GLU A 425 1.33 -1.27 -2.47
CA GLU A 425 2.27 -0.70 -3.45
C GLU A 425 3.28 0.27 -2.82
N VAL A 426 4.58 -0.07 -2.85
CA VAL A 426 5.68 0.70 -2.24
C VAL A 426 6.23 1.80 -3.18
N GLY A 427 5.77 1.85 -4.43
CA GLY A 427 6.19 2.89 -5.39
C GLY A 427 5.76 2.68 -6.85
N SER A 428 4.81 1.76 -7.12
CA SER A 428 4.34 1.41 -8.46
C SER A 428 3.07 2.18 -8.88
N SER A 429 2.69 2.01 -10.16
CA SER A 429 1.60 2.72 -10.84
C SER A 429 0.39 1.83 -11.13
N ASP A 430 0.32 0.63 -10.54
CA ASP A 430 -0.60 -0.40 -11.02
C ASP A 430 -1.93 -0.34 -10.28
N LEU A 431 -1.95 0.09 -9.01
CA LEU A 431 -3.18 0.22 -8.23
C LEU A 431 -4.21 1.15 -8.90
N PRO A 432 -3.84 2.31 -9.49
CA PRO A 432 -4.77 3.09 -10.31
C PRO A 432 -5.33 2.33 -11.53
N ALA A 433 -4.51 1.50 -12.18
CA ALA A 433 -4.94 0.71 -13.35
C ALA A 433 -5.89 -0.43 -12.94
N ILE A 434 -5.58 -1.13 -11.85
CA ILE A 434 -6.46 -2.15 -11.23
C ILE A 434 -7.76 -1.50 -10.76
N GLY A 435 -7.69 -0.36 -10.07
CA GLY A 435 -8.86 0.39 -9.63
C GLY A 435 -9.74 0.84 -10.80
N THR A 436 -9.13 1.17 -11.94
CA THR A 436 -9.84 1.47 -13.19
C THR A 436 -10.54 0.23 -13.74
N ALA A 437 -9.86 -0.93 -13.77
CA ALA A 437 -10.45 -2.19 -14.20
C ALA A 437 -11.61 -2.63 -13.30
N LEU A 438 -11.49 -2.44 -11.98
CA LEU A 438 -12.57 -2.75 -11.03
C LEU A 438 -13.81 -1.88 -11.21
N GLY A 439 -13.67 -0.69 -11.80
CA GLY A 439 -14.77 0.20 -12.14
C GLY A 439 -15.53 0.68 -10.90
N ALA A 440 -16.83 0.38 -10.85
CA ALA A 440 -17.72 0.79 -9.75
C ALA A 440 -17.71 -0.15 -8.54
N ARG A 441 -17.06 -1.32 -8.64
CA ARG A 441 -16.95 -2.27 -7.53
C ARG A 441 -16.24 -1.62 -6.34
N PRO A 442 -16.72 -1.79 -5.10
CA PRO A 442 -15.99 -1.32 -3.94
C PRO A 442 -14.65 -2.04 -3.81
N TRP A 443 -13.58 -1.32 -3.52
CA TRP A 443 -12.26 -1.96 -3.38
C TRP A 443 -11.37 -1.23 -2.37
N ILE A 444 -10.50 -1.99 -1.72
CA ILE A 444 -9.48 -1.51 -0.79
C ILE A 444 -8.13 -1.71 -1.47
N GLY A 445 -7.32 -0.66 -1.52
CA GLY A 445 -5.91 -0.77 -1.84
C GLY A 445 -5.10 0.04 -0.84
N ARG A 446 -3.79 -0.20 -0.81
CA ARG A 446 -2.88 0.48 0.08
C ARG A 446 -1.62 0.89 -0.68
N ASP A 447 -1.45 2.19 -0.87
CA ASP A 447 -0.28 2.84 -1.49
C ASP A 447 0.30 3.88 -0.51
N ALA A 448 1.17 4.76 -0.97
CA ALA A 448 1.77 5.80 -0.13
C ALA A 448 0.81 6.93 0.31
N GLU A 449 -0.45 6.94 -0.15
CA GLU A 449 -1.41 8.02 0.09
C GLU A 449 -2.60 7.50 0.93
N PRO A 450 -2.57 7.65 2.27
CA PRO A 450 -3.58 7.09 3.17
C PRO A 450 -4.92 7.86 3.09
N THR A 451 -5.73 7.56 2.09
CA THR A 451 -7.03 8.23 1.79
C THR A 451 -8.18 7.81 2.72
N SER A 452 -8.02 6.71 3.46
CA SER A 452 -9.03 6.13 4.36
C SER A 452 -9.14 6.79 5.75
N GLY A 453 -8.36 7.85 6.02
CA GLY A 453 -8.22 8.47 7.34
C GLY A 453 -7.45 7.60 8.34
N ALA A 454 -6.96 8.19 9.43
CA ALA A 454 -6.00 7.52 10.32
C ALA A 454 -6.51 6.16 10.88
N GLY A 455 -7.73 6.10 11.39
CA GLY A 455 -8.29 4.87 11.95
C GLY A 455 -8.51 3.76 10.90
N GLY A 456 -9.02 4.12 9.73
CA GLY A 456 -9.25 3.19 8.61
C GLY A 456 -7.93 2.65 8.07
N THR A 457 -6.94 3.54 7.88
CA THR A 457 -5.58 3.17 7.47
C THR A 457 -4.93 2.21 8.49
N THR A 458 -5.04 2.48 9.80
CA THR A 458 -4.51 1.56 10.83
C THR A 458 -5.18 0.19 10.80
N ALA A 459 -6.49 0.11 10.53
CA ALA A 459 -7.21 -1.15 10.40
C ALA A 459 -6.76 -1.95 9.17
N ILE A 460 -6.56 -1.27 8.04
CA ILE A 460 -6.03 -1.86 6.80
C ILE A 460 -4.59 -2.35 7.03
N ASP A 461 -3.74 -1.54 7.68
CA ASP A 461 -2.34 -1.88 7.95
C ASP A 461 -2.22 -3.09 8.90
N ASP A 462 -3.08 -3.22 9.93
CA ASP A 462 -3.09 -4.44 10.79
C ASP A 462 -3.43 -5.69 9.97
N LEU A 463 -4.46 -5.64 9.11
CA LEU A 463 -4.83 -6.76 8.24
C LEU A 463 -3.69 -7.14 7.27
N ILE A 464 -3.13 -6.16 6.57
CA ILE A 464 -2.07 -6.40 5.59
C ILE A 464 -0.83 -6.96 6.27
N SER A 465 -0.39 -6.38 7.40
CA SER A 465 0.77 -6.89 8.15
C SER A 465 0.54 -8.30 8.69
N ARG A 466 -0.70 -8.74 8.96
CA ARG A 466 -1.01 -10.14 9.31
C ARG A 466 -0.88 -11.08 8.12
N LEU A 467 -1.53 -10.73 7.00
CA LEU A 467 -1.52 -11.55 5.79
C LEU A 467 -0.10 -11.72 5.22
N VAL A 468 0.69 -10.65 5.15
CA VAL A 468 2.06 -10.68 4.63
C VAL A 468 3.01 -11.51 5.51
N ARG A 469 2.65 -11.76 6.78
CA ARG A 469 3.40 -12.67 7.67
C ARG A 469 2.84 -14.09 7.72
N GLY A 470 1.81 -14.39 6.92
CA GLY A 470 1.18 -15.71 6.91
C GLY A 470 0.28 -15.99 8.12
N ASP A 471 -0.17 -14.96 8.87
CA ASP A 471 -1.06 -15.14 10.03
C ASP A 471 -2.48 -15.52 9.57
N ALA A 472 -2.88 -16.76 9.86
CA ALA A 472 -4.19 -17.33 9.59
C ALA A 472 -5.07 -17.48 10.84
N GLY A 473 -4.76 -16.77 11.94
CA GLY A 473 -5.54 -16.86 13.17
C GLY A 473 -6.94 -16.23 13.07
N PRO A 474 -7.81 -16.46 14.07
CA PRO A 474 -9.16 -15.85 14.14
C PRO A 474 -9.16 -14.31 14.06
N GLY A 475 -8.06 -13.67 14.43
CA GLY A 475 -7.89 -12.22 14.29
C GLY A 475 -7.89 -11.76 12.83
N THR A 476 -7.18 -12.46 11.94
CA THR A 476 -7.15 -12.18 10.50
C THR A 476 -8.54 -12.35 9.87
N SER A 477 -9.23 -13.45 10.18
CA SER A 477 -10.61 -13.67 9.70
C SER A 477 -11.57 -12.60 10.21
N SER A 478 -11.42 -12.15 11.46
CA SER A 478 -12.21 -11.05 12.02
C SER A 478 -11.92 -9.72 11.32
N ALA A 479 -10.67 -9.42 11.00
CA ALA A 479 -10.29 -8.21 10.28
C ALA A 479 -10.87 -8.16 8.86
N LEU A 480 -10.76 -9.26 8.09
CA LEU A 480 -11.40 -9.39 6.76
C LEU A 480 -12.91 -9.13 6.83
N ARG A 481 -13.57 -9.77 7.79
CA ARG A 481 -15.01 -9.67 8.03
C ARG A 481 -15.44 -8.23 8.39
N ARG A 482 -14.70 -7.57 9.28
CA ARG A 482 -15.02 -6.22 9.78
C ARG A 482 -14.73 -5.11 8.77
N LEU A 483 -13.76 -5.31 7.88
CA LEU A 483 -13.50 -4.42 6.73
C LEU A 483 -14.49 -4.64 5.58
N GLY A 484 -15.41 -5.61 5.70
CA GLY A 484 -16.42 -5.92 4.70
C GLY A 484 -15.84 -6.55 3.43
N ILE A 485 -14.69 -7.23 3.53
CA ILE A 485 -13.98 -7.78 2.38
C ILE A 485 -14.69 -9.06 1.90
N SER A 486 -15.12 -9.02 0.64
CA SER A 486 -15.78 -10.12 -0.06
C SER A 486 -14.84 -10.90 -0.96
N TYR A 487 -13.80 -10.21 -1.46
CA TYR A 487 -12.79 -10.80 -2.32
C TYR A 487 -11.41 -10.27 -1.94
N VAL A 488 -10.38 -11.10 -2.03
CA VAL A 488 -8.96 -10.69 -1.95
C VAL A 488 -8.32 -10.98 -3.30
N LEU A 489 -7.86 -9.94 -3.97
CA LEU A 489 -7.16 -9.97 -5.24
C LEU A 489 -5.67 -9.99 -4.96
N VAL A 490 -4.99 -11.10 -5.28
CA VAL A 490 -3.55 -11.25 -5.13
C VAL A 490 -2.90 -11.14 -6.50
N ARG A 491 -2.29 -9.98 -6.78
CA ARG A 491 -1.50 -9.74 -7.99
C ARG A 491 -0.14 -10.42 -7.86
N LEU A 492 0.23 -11.15 -8.90
CA LEU A 492 1.48 -11.90 -9.05
C LEU A 492 2.20 -11.46 -10.32
N GLY A 493 3.52 -11.70 -10.39
CA GLY A 493 4.33 -11.34 -11.56
C GLY A 493 4.74 -9.86 -11.61
N GLY A 494 4.76 -9.19 -10.45
CA GLY A 494 5.30 -7.83 -10.28
C GLY A 494 6.82 -7.81 -10.08
N SER A 495 7.32 -6.81 -9.35
CA SER A 495 8.74 -6.72 -9.00
C SER A 495 9.18 -7.93 -8.17
N VAL A 496 10.17 -8.67 -8.70
CA VAL A 496 10.75 -9.84 -8.01
C VAL A 496 11.42 -9.42 -6.71
N ASP A 497 12.09 -8.27 -6.68
CA ASP A 497 12.79 -7.77 -5.50
C ASP A 497 11.79 -7.41 -4.38
N GLU A 498 10.69 -6.74 -4.72
CA GLU A 498 9.63 -6.42 -3.76
C GLU A 498 8.95 -7.69 -3.22
N ASP A 499 8.69 -8.68 -4.08
CA ASP A 499 8.11 -9.97 -3.67
C ASP A 499 9.11 -10.87 -2.92
N ARG A 500 10.42 -10.63 -3.01
CA ARG A 500 11.41 -11.28 -2.13
C ARG A 500 11.34 -10.79 -0.70
N GLU A 501 11.09 -9.50 -0.53
CA GLU A 501 10.99 -8.89 0.79
C GLU A 501 9.64 -9.12 1.44
N ARG A 502 8.58 -9.11 0.64
CA ARG A 502 7.20 -9.25 1.10
C ARG A 502 6.48 -10.30 0.26
N PRO A 503 6.79 -11.60 0.46
CA PRO A 503 6.31 -12.66 -0.41
C PRO A 503 4.78 -12.77 -0.41
N THR A 504 4.18 -12.55 -1.58
CA THR A 504 2.74 -12.79 -1.81
C THR A 504 2.34 -14.23 -1.55
N ALA A 505 3.28 -15.18 -1.61
CA ALA A 505 3.05 -16.57 -1.25
C ALA A 505 2.64 -16.76 0.23
N LEU A 506 3.09 -15.89 1.16
CA LEU A 506 2.64 -15.92 2.56
C LEU A 506 1.19 -15.46 2.70
N VAL A 507 0.78 -14.44 1.93
CA VAL A 507 -0.62 -13.99 1.84
C VAL A 507 -1.50 -15.14 1.35
N ARG A 508 -1.08 -15.82 0.28
CA ARG A 508 -1.80 -16.97 -0.29
C ARG A 508 -1.90 -18.12 0.71
N SER A 509 -0.81 -18.41 1.44
CA SER A 509 -0.83 -19.42 2.51
C SER A 509 -1.77 -19.04 3.65
N ALA A 510 -1.85 -17.77 4.03
CA ALA A 510 -2.80 -17.32 5.05
C ALA A 510 -4.24 -17.48 4.58
N LEU A 511 -4.54 -17.08 3.34
CA LEU A 511 -5.88 -17.21 2.73
C LEU A 511 -6.33 -18.67 2.65
N ASP A 512 -5.45 -19.56 2.19
CA ASP A 512 -5.70 -21.00 2.16
C ASP A 512 -5.97 -21.56 3.57
N SER A 513 -5.13 -21.19 4.54
CA SER A 513 -5.24 -21.68 5.93
C SER A 513 -6.48 -21.17 6.68
N ILE A 514 -7.02 -19.98 6.34
CA ILE A 514 -8.30 -19.51 6.89
C ILE A 514 -9.52 -20.15 6.20
N GLY A 515 -9.31 -20.97 5.18
CA GLY A 515 -10.37 -21.60 4.38
C GLY A 515 -11.02 -20.64 3.39
N ALA A 516 -10.25 -19.72 2.79
CA ALA A 516 -10.74 -18.91 1.68
C ALA A 516 -10.75 -19.75 0.39
N ASP A 517 -11.82 -19.64 -0.38
CA ASP A 517 -11.95 -20.31 -1.67
C ASP A 517 -11.24 -19.52 -2.76
N ARG A 518 -10.36 -20.15 -3.53
CA ARG A 518 -9.84 -19.54 -4.75
C ARG A 518 -10.89 -19.61 -5.86
N VAL A 519 -11.54 -18.49 -6.13
CA VAL A 519 -12.67 -18.35 -7.06
C VAL A 519 -12.22 -18.47 -8.51
N THR A 520 -11.15 -17.78 -8.87
CA THR A 520 -10.61 -17.78 -10.24
C THR A 520 -9.15 -17.29 -10.25
N VAL A 521 -8.46 -17.58 -11.35
CA VAL A 521 -7.13 -17.04 -11.67
C VAL A 521 -7.25 -16.34 -13.03
N LEU A 522 -6.95 -15.05 -13.05
CA LEU A 522 -6.93 -14.24 -14.27
C LEU A 522 -5.48 -14.15 -14.75
N ARG A 523 -5.19 -14.57 -15.98
CA ARG A 523 -3.83 -14.50 -16.55
C ARG A 523 -3.79 -13.70 -17.83
N GLY A 524 -2.75 -12.88 -17.98
CA GLY A 524 -2.39 -12.36 -19.30
C GLY A 524 -1.91 -13.51 -20.21
N PRO A 525 -1.96 -13.35 -21.54
CA PRO A 525 -1.37 -14.32 -22.46
C PRO A 525 0.12 -14.51 -22.17
N ASP A 526 0.56 -15.75 -22.05
CA ASP A 526 1.98 -16.08 -21.90
C ASP A 526 2.65 -16.07 -23.30
N PRO A 527 3.64 -15.21 -23.57
CA PRO A 527 4.31 -15.19 -24.88
C PRO A 527 5.06 -16.50 -25.19
N ASP A 528 5.38 -17.28 -24.16
CA ASP A 528 6.14 -18.53 -24.24
C ASP A 528 5.27 -19.77 -23.98
N GLU A 529 3.93 -19.63 -24.04
CA GLU A 529 2.94 -20.68 -23.73
C GLU A 529 3.33 -22.04 -24.35
N GLY A 530 3.73 -22.99 -23.48
CA GLY A 530 4.13 -24.35 -23.86
C GLY A 530 5.62 -24.60 -24.13
N SER A 531 6.51 -23.60 -24.01
CA SER A 531 7.96 -23.76 -24.25
C SER A 531 8.84 -23.65 -23.00
N ASP A 532 8.46 -22.85 -21.98
CA ASP A 532 9.17 -22.77 -20.70
C ASP A 532 8.38 -23.42 -19.55
N ASN A 533 8.75 -24.65 -19.20
CA ASN A 533 8.14 -25.37 -18.08
C ASN A 533 8.88 -25.14 -16.74
N ARG A 534 9.72 -24.11 -16.64
CA ARG A 534 10.46 -23.80 -15.42
C ARG A 534 9.56 -23.15 -14.37
N LEU A 535 9.88 -23.42 -13.11
CA LEU A 535 9.26 -22.77 -11.95
C LEU A 535 10.17 -21.66 -11.41
N MET A 536 9.61 -20.53 -10.97
CA MET A 536 10.42 -19.50 -10.28
C MET A 536 10.44 -19.76 -8.79
N ASP A 537 11.62 -19.88 -8.20
CA ASP A 537 11.85 -20.18 -6.77
C ASP A 537 10.99 -21.34 -6.26
N PHE A 538 11.12 -22.49 -6.92
CA PHE A 538 10.34 -23.68 -6.64
C PHE A 538 8.82 -23.53 -6.78
N GLY A 539 8.36 -22.54 -7.54
CA GLY A 539 6.94 -22.26 -7.78
C GLY A 539 6.33 -21.31 -6.74
N VAL A 540 7.16 -20.67 -5.91
CA VAL A 540 6.73 -19.63 -4.96
C VAL A 540 6.30 -18.36 -5.70
N ARG A 541 6.93 -18.06 -6.85
CA ARG A 541 6.73 -16.82 -7.62
C ARG A 541 6.21 -17.09 -9.02
N SER A 542 5.48 -16.11 -9.57
CA SER A 542 4.98 -16.18 -10.94
C SER A 542 6.02 -15.65 -11.93
N LEU A 543 6.12 -16.29 -13.09
CA LEU A 543 6.91 -15.80 -14.23
C LEU A 543 6.11 -14.82 -15.10
N THR A 544 4.78 -14.90 -15.05
CA THR A 544 3.86 -14.09 -15.85
C THR A 544 2.92 -13.26 -14.95
N PRO A 545 2.48 -12.08 -15.40
CA PRO A 545 1.48 -11.29 -14.69
C PRO A 545 0.14 -12.03 -14.60
N GLN A 546 -0.36 -12.18 -13.37
CA GLN A 546 -1.67 -12.79 -13.11
C GLN A 546 -2.29 -12.29 -11.82
N ILE A 547 -3.61 -12.44 -11.67
CA ILE A 547 -4.38 -12.06 -10.48
C ILE A 547 -5.17 -13.27 -10.00
N GLU A 548 -4.92 -13.70 -8.77
CA GLU A 548 -5.77 -14.68 -8.08
C GLU A 548 -6.91 -13.97 -7.33
N VAL A 549 -8.12 -14.48 -7.48
CA VAL A 549 -9.31 -13.97 -6.77
C VAL A 549 -9.70 -14.98 -5.70
N TRP A 550 -9.67 -14.54 -4.44
CA TRP A 550 -10.00 -15.36 -3.27
C TRP A 550 -11.26 -14.85 -2.58
N ALA A 551 -12.14 -15.75 -2.12
CA ALA A 551 -13.32 -15.43 -1.34
C ALA A 551 -13.18 -15.96 0.09
N PRO A 552 -13.08 -15.11 1.13
CA PRO A 552 -13.02 -15.55 2.52
C PRO A 552 -14.37 -16.16 2.96
N PRO A 553 -14.38 -17.01 4.01
CA PRO A 553 -15.57 -17.80 4.39
C PRO A 553 -16.75 -16.98 4.96
N ALA A 554 -16.54 -15.72 5.37
CA ALA A 554 -17.59 -14.88 5.97
C ALA A 554 -17.64 -13.51 5.29
N VAL A 555 -18.62 -13.31 4.41
CA VAL A 555 -18.80 -12.11 3.60
C VAL A 555 -20.12 -11.42 3.94
N ALA A 556 -20.08 -10.10 4.21
CA ALA A 556 -21.27 -9.27 4.41
C ALA A 556 -20.99 -7.79 4.11
N GLY A 557 -22.03 -7.03 3.77
CA GLY A 557 -21.97 -5.57 3.57
C GLY A 557 -21.99 -4.77 4.88
N GLY A 558 -22.17 -5.45 6.01
CA GLY A 558 -22.28 -4.89 7.35
C GLY A 558 -22.69 -5.95 8.35
N TRP A 559 -22.78 -5.58 9.63
CA TRP A 559 -23.06 -6.50 10.73
C TRP A 559 -23.98 -5.88 11.75
N VAL A 560 -24.89 -6.68 12.29
CA VAL A 560 -25.74 -6.32 13.44
C VAL A 560 -25.25 -7.09 14.65
N TYR A 561 -24.82 -6.35 15.67
CA TYR A 561 -24.36 -6.88 16.94
C TYR A 561 -25.45 -6.71 18.01
N GLU A 562 -25.52 -7.65 18.94
CA GLU A 562 -26.39 -7.52 20.11
C GLU A 562 -25.80 -6.54 21.14
N GLY A 563 -26.67 -5.73 21.73
CA GLY A 563 -26.33 -4.72 22.73
C GLY A 563 -25.61 -3.48 22.20
N GLU A 564 -25.25 -2.59 23.13
CA GLU A 564 -24.43 -1.41 22.86
C GLU A 564 -22.94 -1.78 22.70
N PRO A 565 -22.14 -0.93 22.01
CA PRO A 565 -20.71 -1.15 21.83
C PRO A 565 -19.94 -1.14 23.15
N VAL A 566 -18.99 -2.07 23.26
CA VAL A 566 -18.11 -2.19 24.42
C VAL A 566 -16.91 -1.24 24.29
N ALA A 567 -16.63 -0.48 25.33
CA ALA A 567 -15.48 0.42 25.37
C ALA A 567 -14.16 -0.35 25.56
N VAL A 568 -13.19 -0.10 24.69
CA VAL A 568 -11.85 -0.71 24.75
C VAL A 568 -10.79 0.36 24.48
N VAL A 569 -9.66 0.29 25.18
CA VAL A 569 -8.51 1.17 24.95
C VAL A 569 -7.48 0.44 24.09
N GLY A 570 -7.05 1.06 23.00
CA GLY A 570 -6.12 0.51 22.02
C GLY A 570 -6.35 1.10 20.63
N ASP A 571 -5.69 0.53 19.62
CA ASP A 571 -5.89 0.84 18.20
C ASP A 571 -6.75 -0.23 17.50
N ALA A 572 -6.93 -0.09 16.18
CA ALA A 572 -7.73 -1.01 15.38
C ALA A 572 -7.26 -2.48 15.47
N GLY A 573 -5.96 -2.72 15.71
CA GLY A 573 -5.42 -4.08 15.86
C GLY A 573 -5.93 -4.81 17.10
N THR A 574 -6.34 -4.06 18.14
CA THR A 574 -6.97 -4.63 19.35
C THR A 574 -8.23 -5.44 19.01
N VAL A 575 -8.99 -5.01 18.01
CA VAL A 575 -10.22 -5.70 17.60
C VAL A 575 -9.92 -7.10 17.07
N SER A 576 -8.89 -7.22 16.23
CA SER A 576 -8.38 -8.49 15.72
C SER A 576 -7.82 -9.36 16.86
N ASP A 577 -7.08 -8.75 17.79
CA ASP A 577 -6.45 -9.46 18.90
C ASP A 577 -7.45 -10.03 19.90
N LEU A 578 -8.55 -9.32 20.20
CA LEU A 578 -9.66 -9.84 21.02
C LEU A 578 -10.31 -11.07 20.37
N ALA A 579 -10.47 -11.07 19.04
CA ALA A 579 -10.96 -12.22 18.30
C ALA A 579 -9.98 -13.42 18.39
N GLY A 580 -8.67 -13.15 18.31
CA GLY A 580 -7.60 -14.12 18.55
C GLY A 580 -7.64 -14.73 19.94
N ALA A 581 -7.85 -13.90 20.97
CA ALA A 581 -8.00 -14.31 22.37
C ALA A 581 -9.31 -15.08 22.66
N GLY A 582 -10.25 -15.08 21.71
CA GLY A 582 -11.55 -15.71 21.86
C GLY A 582 -12.48 -15.04 22.87
N VAL A 583 -12.39 -13.71 22.96
CA VAL A 583 -13.25 -12.88 23.79
C VAL A 583 -13.91 -11.78 22.95
N VAL A 584 -15.06 -11.26 23.39
CA VAL A 584 -15.75 -10.10 22.76
C VAL A 584 -16.00 -10.28 21.24
N ARG A 585 -16.13 -11.53 20.75
CA ARG A 585 -16.24 -11.84 19.31
C ARG A 585 -17.53 -11.29 18.68
N ASP A 586 -18.64 -11.37 19.40
CA ASP A 586 -19.99 -11.07 18.92
C ASP A 586 -20.54 -9.74 19.46
N ARG A 587 -19.64 -8.79 19.78
CA ARG A 587 -20.01 -7.44 20.22
C ARG A 587 -19.35 -6.38 19.34
N ALA A 588 -20.06 -5.27 19.16
CA ALA A 588 -19.47 -4.05 18.60
C ALA A 588 -18.45 -3.49 19.60
N ILE A 589 -17.31 -3.00 19.11
CA ILE A 589 -16.25 -2.43 19.95
C ILE A 589 -16.16 -0.95 19.66
N ARG A 590 -16.09 -0.13 20.71
CA ARG A 590 -15.82 1.30 20.62
C ARG A 590 -14.44 1.57 21.18
N LEU A 591 -13.50 1.91 20.31
CA LEU A 591 -12.15 2.30 20.75
C LEU A 591 -12.20 3.67 21.43
N ARG A 592 -11.51 3.79 22.56
CA ARG A 592 -11.40 5.01 23.37
C ARG A 592 -9.94 5.32 23.68
N PRO A 593 -9.61 6.61 23.87
CA PRO A 593 -8.32 6.99 24.41
C PRO A 593 -8.18 6.51 25.87
N GLY A 594 -6.95 6.17 26.31
CA GLY A 594 -6.67 5.65 27.66
C GLY A 594 -6.96 6.60 28.83
N SER A 595 -7.30 7.86 28.56
CA SER A 595 -7.61 8.84 29.61
C SER A 595 -9.07 8.80 30.11
N GLU A 596 -9.94 7.97 29.52
CA GLU A 596 -11.37 7.95 29.84
C GLU A 596 -11.80 6.75 30.69
N GLU A 597 -12.57 6.99 31.75
CA GLU A 597 -13.12 5.92 32.62
C GLU A 597 -14.14 5.03 31.89
N GLY A 598 -14.21 3.76 32.33
CA GLY A 598 -15.23 2.79 31.89
C GLY A 598 -14.80 1.87 30.74
N ALA A 599 -13.51 1.69 30.49
CA ALA A 599 -13.00 0.71 29.55
C ALA A 599 -13.16 -0.73 30.11
N LEU A 600 -13.62 -1.66 29.26
CA LEU A 600 -13.66 -3.08 29.63
C LEU A 600 -12.27 -3.69 29.56
N VAL A 601 -11.52 -3.38 28.50
CA VAL A 601 -10.18 -3.92 28.23
C VAL A 601 -9.23 -2.77 27.87
N VAL A 602 -8.00 -2.85 28.37
CA VAL A 602 -6.86 -2.02 27.93
C VAL A 602 -5.88 -2.90 27.19
N SER A 603 -5.52 -2.50 25.98
CA SER A 603 -4.63 -3.22 25.09
C SER A 603 -3.29 -2.50 24.92
N ASP A 604 -2.23 -3.26 24.70
CA ASP A 604 -0.90 -2.75 24.35
C ASP A 604 -0.72 -2.48 22.85
N SER A 605 -1.78 -2.59 22.03
CA SER A 605 -1.63 -2.48 20.57
C SER A 605 -1.20 -1.09 20.10
N ALA A 606 -1.71 -0.02 20.73
CA ALA A 606 -1.36 1.35 20.39
C ALA A 606 -0.05 1.79 21.08
N ARG A 607 1.06 1.14 20.74
CA ARG A 607 2.37 1.47 21.29
C ARG A 607 2.86 2.82 20.79
N ARG A 608 3.59 3.52 21.65
CA ARG A 608 4.27 4.76 21.30
C ARG A 608 5.41 4.46 20.33
N ARG A 609 5.20 4.80 19.06
CA ARG A 609 6.16 4.65 17.96
C ARG A 609 6.16 5.89 17.08
N ASP A 610 7.21 6.08 16.30
CA ASP A 610 7.09 6.89 15.10
C ASP A 610 6.35 6.09 14.03
N VAL A 611 5.57 6.77 13.20
CA VAL A 611 4.76 6.14 12.15
C VAL A 611 4.95 6.94 10.87
N ASP A 612 5.32 6.26 9.80
CA ASP A 612 5.32 6.81 8.45
C ASP A 612 4.24 6.13 7.61
N GLN A 613 3.07 6.76 7.55
CA GLN A 613 1.92 6.19 6.83
C GLN A 613 2.12 6.17 5.30
N ARG A 614 3.16 6.82 4.78
CA ARG A 614 3.54 6.71 3.37
C ARG A 614 4.15 5.34 3.04
N VAL A 615 4.59 4.60 4.06
CA VAL A 615 5.05 3.24 3.90
C VAL A 615 3.81 2.32 4.03
N PRO A 616 3.44 1.60 2.96
CA PRO A 616 2.22 0.78 2.93
C PRO A 616 2.37 -0.57 3.65
N LEU A 617 3.60 -0.97 3.97
CA LEU A 617 3.94 -2.23 4.63
C LEU A 617 4.78 -1.92 5.86
N ASP A 618 4.26 -2.26 7.05
CA ASP A 618 4.92 -2.00 8.34
C ASP A 618 5.28 -0.53 8.58
N PRO A 619 4.30 0.39 8.63
CA PRO A 619 4.51 1.84 8.75
C PRO A 619 5.15 2.28 10.09
N TYR A 620 5.32 1.35 11.04
CA TYR A 620 5.73 1.64 12.41
C TYR A 620 7.25 1.55 12.57
N GLY A 621 7.84 2.54 13.24
CA GLY A 621 9.22 2.50 13.74
C GLY A 621 9.38 1.67 15.02
N PRO A 622 10.58 1.67 15.61
CA PRO A 622 10.83 1.03 16.91
C PRO A 622 9.94 1.56 18.03
N ASP A 623 9.72 0.72 19.06
CA ASP A 623 9.03 1.15 20.28
C ASP A 623 9.80 2.23 21.02
N LEU A 624 9.10 3.30 21.41
CA LEU A 624 9.66 4.47 22.07
C LEU A 624 9.18 4.56 23.52
N GLY A 625 10.08 5.01 24.40
CA GLY A 625 9.75 5.42 25.75
C GLY A 625 9.03 6.76 25.83
N VAL A 626 8.56 7.09 27.03
CA VAL A 626 7.78 8.31 27.30
C VAL A 626 8.56 9.57 26.88
N ASP A 627 9.84 9.62 27.26
CA ASP A 627 10.72 10.78 27.08
C ASP A 627 11.49 10.74 25.74
N ASP A 628 11.38 9.65 24.97
CA ASP A 628 12.10 9.52 23.72
C ASP A 628 11.55 10.51 22.67
N PRO A 629 12.42 11.26 21.98
CA PRO A 629 11.99 12.18 20.94
C PRO A 629 11.31 11.40 19.82
N ARG A 630 10.20 11.94 19.31
CA ARG A 630 9.55 11.40 18.11
C ARG A 630 10.09 12.10 16.86
N SER A 631 10.44 11.31 15.85
CA SER A 631 10.61 11.72 14.46
C SER A 631 9.31 11.45 13.69
N VAL A 632 8.27 12.25 13.96
CA VAL A 632 6.95 12.03 13.36
C VAL A 632 6.91 12.58 11.93
N LEU A 633 6.45 11.76 10.99
CA LEU A 633 6.12 12.16 9.63
C LEU A 633 4.73 11.61 9.29
N PRO A 634 3.64 12.40 9.47
CA PRO A 634 3.51 13.79 9.92
C PRO A 634 3.09 13.98 11.39
N THR A 635 3.48 15.11 12.00
CA THR A 635 3.32 15.46 13.42
C THR A 635 1.92 15.30 14.02
N ASP A 636 0.88 15.34 13.21
CA ASP A 636 -0.51 15.39 13.68
C ASP A 636 -1.22 14.02 13.56
N GLY A 637 -0.51 12.98 13.07
CA GLY A 637 -1.06 11.64 12.81
C GLY A 637 -0.71 10.57 13.86
N ALA A 638 -0.04 10.93 14.95
CA ALA A 638 0.36 9.97 15.97
C ALA A 638 -0.90 9.38 16.67
N PRO A 639 -1.11 8.05 16.65
CA PRO A 639 -2.25 7.44 17.32
C PRO A 639 -2.19 7.68 18.83
N VAL A 640 -3.37 7.67 19.47
CA VAL A 640 -3.46 7.74 20.93
C VAL A 640 -2.76 6.52 21.51
N THR A 641 -1.72 6.76 22.31
CA THR A 641 -0.89 5.69 22.86
C THR A 641 -1.54 5.05 24.06
N SER A 642 -1.57 3.72 24.09
CA SER A 642 -1.98 2.91 25.24
C SER A 642 -0.81 2.15 25.87
N ALA A 643 0.38 2.23 25.27
CA ALA A 643 1.58 1.58 25.77
C ALA A 643 2.88 2.28 25.34
N VAL A 644 3.96 2.10 26.11
CA VAL A 644 5.29 2.67 25.87
C VAL A 644 6.39 1.66 26.18
N ALA A 645 7.52 1.70 25.47
CA ALA A 645 8.68 0.90 25.88
C ALA A 645 9.35 1.50 27.11
N ARG A 646 9.98 0.66 27.93
CA ARG A 646 10.86 1.08 29.02
C ARG A 646 12.12 0.26 28.99
N LEU A 647 13.26 0.90 28.74
CA LEU A 647 14.56 0.25 28.88
C LEU A 647 14.91 0.06 30.37
N GLU A 648 15.32 -1.15 30.72
CA GLU A 648 15.81 -1.56 32.04
C GLU A 648 17.22 -2.16 31.89
N GLY A 649 18.02 -2.15 32.97
CA GLY A 649 19.42 -2.61 32.93
C GLY A 649 20.42 -1.67 32.25
N ALA A 650 19.96 -0.84 31.31
CA ALA A 650 20.77 0.18 30.63
C ALA A 650 20.15 1.58 30.71
N LEU A 651 20.98 2.61 30.55
CA LEU A 651 20.55 4.00 30.36
C LEU A 651 20.08 4.20 28.92
N ARG A 652 20.84 3.68 27.95
CA ARG A 652 20.53 3.80 26.52
C ARG A 652 21.24 2.69 25.73
N VAL A 653 20.58 2.21 24.68
CA VAL A 653 21.21 1.38 23.65
C VAL A 653 21.03 2.08 22.31
N THR A 654 22.12 2.33 21.58
CA THR A 654 22.12 3.06 20.31
C THR A 654 23.02 2.39 19.29
N ALA A 655 22.82 2.72 18.02
CA ALA A 655 23.69 2.31 16.93
C ALA A 655 23.90 3.47 15.95
N SER A 656 24.82 3.30 15.01
CA SER A 656 25.00 4.22 13.87
C SER A 656 23.77 4.31 12.98
N SER A 657 23.08 3.17 12.81
CA SER A 657 21.87 3.00 12.02
C SER A 657 21.20 1.67 12.40
N SER A 658 19.93 1.49 12.04
CA SER A 658 19.23 0.19 12.12
C SER A 658 18.40 -0.04 10.86
N ALA A 659 18.23 -1.30 10.46
CA ALA A 659 17.28 -1.67 9.42
C ALA A 659 15.81 -1.47 9.85
N ALA A 660 15.54 -1.28 11.16
CA ALA A 660 14.22 -0.95 11.69
C ALA A 660 13.88 0.56 11.61
N ASP A 661 14.87 1.42 11.31
CA ASP A 661 14.69 2.88 11.23
C ASP A 661 13.65 3.25 10.15
N LEU A 662 12.93 4.36 10.34
CA LEU A 662 11.92 4.82 9.38
C LEU A 662 12.50 5.23 8.03
N ASP A 663 13.74 5.72 7.99
CA ASP A 663 14.44 6.16 6.78
C ASP A 663 15.31 5.05 6.14
N ALA A 664 15.25 3.82 6.66
CA ALA A 664 15.88 2.67 6.02
C ALA A 664 15.07 2.24 4.78
N ALA A 665 15.74 1.99 3.66
CA ALA A 665 15.16 1.24 2.55
C ALA A 665 14.99 -0.23 2.98
N HIS A 666 13.97 -0.92 2.47
CA HIS A 666 13.79 -2.36 2.68
C HIS A 666 13.78 -2.76 4.17
N ARG A 667 12.90 -2.11 4.93
CA ARG A 667 12.89 -2.12 6.40
C ARG A 667 12.70 -3.53 6.98
N GLU A 668 13.51 -3.84 7.99
CA GLU A 668 13.42 -5.07 8.77
C GLU A 668 13.06 -4.76 10.22
N LEU A 669 11.81 -5.00 10.58
CA LEU A 669 11.34 -4.84 11.96
C LEU A 669 12.08 -5.78 12.93
N GLY A 670 12.10 -5.43 14.22
CA GLY A 670 12.74 -6.27 15.24
C GLY A 670 14.27 -6.20 15.27
N THR A 671 14.91 -5.45 14.36
CA THR A 671 16.37 -5.31 14.27
C THR A 671 16.93 -4.07 14.99
N ALA A 672 16.17 -3.53 15.95
CA ALA A 672 16.54 -2.35 16.70
C ALA A 672 17.79 -2.60 17.59
N PRO A 673 18.53 -1.57 18.02
CA PRO A 673 19.77 -1.77 18.79
C PRO A 673 19.62 -2.61 20.06
N ALA A 674 18.48 -2.58 20.73
CA ALA A 674 18.25 -3.39 21.94
C ALA A 674 18.26 -4.91 21.67
N ALA A 675 18.02 -5.35 20.43
CA ALA A 675 17.98 -6.76 20.02
C ALA A 675 19.35 -7.47 20.07
N ALA A 676 20.44 -6.74 20.35
CA ALA A 676 21.78 -7.30 20.51
C ALA A 676 22.19 -7.48 21.98
N ILE A 677 21.32 -7.21 22.96
CA ILE A 677 21.64 -7.38 24.39
C ILE A 677 20.41 -7.83 25.20
N ASP A 678 19.41 -8.41 24.52
CA ASP A 678 18.15 -8.84 25.12
C ASP A 678 18.16 -10.32 25.56
N ASP A 679 19.34 -10.97 25.50
CA ASP A 679 19.55 -12.39 25.88
C ASP A 679 18.63 -13.34 25.10
N ASN A 680 18.42 -13.03 23.81
CA ASN A 680 17.55 -13.81 22.94
C ASN A 680 18.25 -14.16 21.61
N ALA A 681 18.55 -15.44 21.44
CA ALA A 681 19.24 -15.94 20.25
C ALA A 681 18.40 -15.89 18.96
N PHE A 682 17.11 -15.54 19.04
CA PHE A 682 16.23 -15.38 17.87
C PHE A 682 16.18 -13.93 17.36
N THR A 683 16.88 -13.02 17.99
CA THR A 683 16.90 -11.59 17.67
C THR A 683 18.33 -11.14 17.39
N ALA A 684 18.45 -10.07 16.62
CA ALA A 684 19.74 -9.48 16.30
C ALA A 684 19.53 -8.02 15.93
N TRP A 685 20.43 -7.15 16.37
CA TRP A 685 20.55 -5.83 15.75
C TRP A 685 21.11 -6.00 14.35
N GLN A 686 20.54 -5.28 13.38
CA GLN A 686 21.10 -5.14 12.04
C GLN A 686 21.21 -3.67 11.68
N SER A 687 22.33 -3.29 11.08
CA SER A 687 22.52 -1.97 10.50
C SER A 687 21.62 -1.76 9.28
N ARG A 688 21.43 -0.51 8.89
CA ARG A 688 20.82 -0.19 7.59
C ARG A 688 21.63 -0.80 6.44
N ARG A 689 20.96 -1.26 5.38
CA ARG A 689 21.62 -1.73 4.16
C ARG A 689 22.57 -0.68 3.58
N GLY A 690 23.69 -1.13 3.01
CA GLY A 690 24.80 -0.31 2.57
C GLY A 690 25.75 0.16 3.69
N SER A 691 25.48 -0.23 4.95
CA SER A 691 26.38 0.05 6.07
C SER A 691 27.37 -1.10 6.23
N GLY A 692 28.65 -0.78 6.46
CA GLY A 692 29.68 -1.79 6.72
C GLY A 692 30.77 -1.25 7.66
N VAL A 693 32.00 -1.11 7.17
CA VAL A 693 33.11 -0.57 7.98
C VAL A 693 32.75 0.81 8.54
N GLY A 694 32.92 0.98 9.86
CA GLY A 694 32.59 2.19 10.62
C GLY A 694 31.19 2.20 11.23
N ALA A 695 30.33 1.24 10.89
CA ALA A 695 29.07 1.04 11.61
C ALA A 695 29.36 0.56 13.04
N TRP A 696 28.53 1.01 13.98
CA TRP A 696 28.76 0.78 15.40
C TRP A 696 27.47 0.54 16.18
N TRP A 697 27.60 -0.20 17.27
CA TRP A 697 26.58 -0.43 18.29
C TRP A 697 27.13 -0.02 19.66
N GLN A 698 26.27 0.48 20.55
CA GLN A 698 26.69 0.98 21.86
C GLN A 698 25.61 0.77 22.94
N VAL A 699 26.06 0.35 24.12
CA VAL A 699 25.30 0.40 25.37
C VAL A 699 25.92 1.40 26.35
N GLU A 700 25.07 2.22 26.95
CA GLU A 700 25.40 3.08 28.10
C GLU A 700 24.73 2.51 29.35
N PHE A 701 25.52 2.13 30.34
CA PHE A 701 25.03 1.59 31.61
C PHE A 701 24.61 2.72 32.56
N ARG A 702 23.62 2.45 33.43
CA ARG A 702 23.16 3.43 34.43
C ARG A 702 24.22 3.70 35.50
N GLU A 703 24.93 2.65 35.88
CA GLU A 703 26.00 2.67 36.87
C GLU A 703 27.27 2.04 36.25
N PRO A 704 28.49 2.38 36.72
CA PRO A 704 29.70 1.70 36.30
C PRO A 704 29.54 0.19 36.45
N THR A 705 29.70 -0.54 35.34
CA THR A 705 29.40 -1.96 35.25
C THR A 705 30.66 -2.71 34.86
N ARG A 706 30.96 -3.81 35.57
CA ARG A 706 32.15 -4.61 35.29
C ARG A 706 31.94 -5.44 34.02
N VAL A 707 32.72 -5.14 32.98
CA VAL A 707 32.73 -5.88 31.72
C VAL A 707 33.89 -6.86 31.78
N SER A 708 33.59 -8.10 32.18
CA SER A 708 34.57 -9.17 32.30
C SER A 708 33.95 -10.50 31.86
N GLY A 709 34.61 -11.21 30.95
CA GLY A 709 34.07 -12.43 30.35
C GLY A 709 32.86 -12.14 29.44
N THR A 710 32.87 -10.99 28.77
CA THR A 710 31.79 -10.58 27.86
C THR A 710 31.99 -11.24 26.50
N GLU A 711 30.95 -11.88 26.00
CA GLU A 711 30.91 -12.51 24.69
C GLU A 711 30.10 -11.65 23.72
N VAL A 712 30.61 -11.48 22.50
CA VAL A 712 29.91 -10.83 21.40
C VAL A 712 29.71 -11.86 20.30
N GLN A 713 28.48 -12.05 19.86
CA GLN A 713 28.13 -12.91 18.74
C GLN A 713 27.72 -12.05 17.53
N MET A 714 28.58 -12.00 16.53
CA MET A 714 28.30 -11.36 15.23
C MET A 714 27.40 -12.28 14.39
N VAL A 715 26.59 -11.68 13.51
CA VAL A 715 25.81 -12.43 12.51
C VAL A 715 26.76 -13.02 11.45
N ARG A 716 26.66 -14.33 11.19
CA ARG A 716 27.47 -15.07 10.20
C ARG A 716 26.67 -16.01 9.28
N ASN A 717 25.35 -15.93 9.29
CA ASN A 717 24.49 -16.83 8.51
C ASN A 717 24.38 -16.41 7.04
N ALA A 718 23.75 -17.26 6.22
CA ALA A 718 23.50 -17.01 4.79
C ALA A 718 22.62 -15.77 4.49
N LEU A 719 22.20 -15.02 5.52
CA LEU A 719 21.46 -13.76 5.40
C LEU A 719 22.39 -12.53 5.34
N SER A 720 23.66 -12.69 5.70
CA SER A 720 24.69 -11.65 5.58
C SER A 720 25.67 -12.06 4.49
N GLU A 721 25.69 -11.36 3.36
CA GLU A 721 26.63 -11.65 2.26
C GLU A 721 28.07 -11.22 2.60
N ILE A 722 28.22 -10.40 3.65
CA ILE A 722 29.50 -9.98 4.22
C ILE A 722 29.73 -10.60 5.60
N ALA A 723 30.98 -10.97 5.86
CA ALA A 723 31.42 -11.51 7.15
C ALA A 723 32.28 -10.45 7.87
N VAL A 724 31.98 -10.15 9.13
CA VAL A 724 32.84 -9.24 9.92
C VAL A 724 34.09 -9.98 10.35
N ASP A 725 35.28 -9.41 10.09
CA ASP A 725 36.57 -10.04 10.42
C ASP A 725 37.25 -9.38 11.62
N GLU A 726 36.99 -8.10 11.85
CA GLU A 726 37.58 -7.35 12.96
C GLU A 726 36.59 -6.32 13.52
N ILE A 727 36.54 -6.26 14.85
CA ILE A 727 35.81 -5.24 15.60
C ILE A 727 36.77 -4.46 16.50
N GLN A 728 36.48 -3.18 16.69
CA GLN A 728 37.11 -2.34 17.70
C GLN A 728 36.11 -2.05 18.82
N VAL A 729 36.49 -2.38 20.04
CA VAL A 729 35.68 -2.19 21.23
C VAL A 729 36.23 -1.01 22.02
N SER A 730 35.38 -0.01 22.24
CA SER A 730 35.65 1.15 23.08
C SER A 730 34.92 0.99 24.41
N ALA A 731 35.70 0.80 25.48
CA ALA A 731 35.28 0.70 26.88
C ALA A 731 35.66 2.01 27.58
N ASP A 732 34.71 2.95 27.67
CA ASP A 732 34.94 4.37 27.97
C ASP A 732 36.04 4.97 27.06
N ASP A 733 37.21 5.31 27.61
CA ASP A 733 38.34 5.90 26.86
C ASP A 733 39.34 4.85 26.34
N ARG A 734 39.14 3.56 26.65
CA ARG A 734 40.03 2.47 26.24
C ARG A 734 39.51 1.83 24.96
N GLU A 735 40.35 1.71 23.95
CA GLU A 735 40.03 1.00 22.70
C GLU A 735 40.89 -0.25 22.56
N VAL A 736 40.28 -1.37 22.19
CA VAL A 736 40.94 -2.65 21.92
C VAL A 736 40.32 -3.27 20.68
N SER A 737 41.14 -3.74 19.75
CA SER A 737 40.69 -4.47 18.56
C SER A 737 40.68 -5.97 18.80
N TYR A 738 39.68 -6.64 18.25
CA TYR A 738 39.49 -8.09 18.33
C TYR A 738 39.22 -8.65 16.95
N ALA A 739 39.86 -9.77 16.63
CA ALA A 739 39.51 -10.57 15.46
C ALA A 739 38.23 -11.36 15.77
N VAL A 740 37.35 -11.49 14.79
CA VAL A 740 36.13 -12.29 14.88
C VAL A 740 36.41 -13.68 14.31
N ASP A 741 36.13 -14.75 15.07
CA ASP A 741 36.35 -16.13 14.62
C ASP A 741 35.36 -16.58 13.54
N ASP A 742 35.58 -17.72 12.88
CA ASP A 742 34.74 -18.20 11.78
C ASP A 742 33.27 -18.47 12.19
N GLU A 743 32.97 -18.59 13.49
CA GLU A 743 31.61 -18.73 14.03
C GLU A 743 30.96 -17.39 14.43
N GLY A 744 31.72 -16.30 14.42
CA GLY A 744 31.22 -14.95 14.71
C GLY A 744 31.43 -14.52 16.16
N ARG A 745 32.14 -15.30 16.96
CA ARG A 745 32.31 -15.06 18.39
C ARG A 745 33.55 -14.22 18.69
N VAL A 746 33.42 -13.40 19.72
CA VAL A 746 34.52 -12.64 20.31
C VAL A 746 34.39 -12.62 21.83
N ASP A 747 35.43 -13.08 22.53
CA ASP A 747 35.58 -12.88 23.99
C ASP A 747 36.39 -11.59 24.25
N LEU A 748 35.77 -10.65 24.96
CA LEU A 748 36.36 -9.36 25.27
C LEU A 748 37.39 -9.41 26.41
N GLY A 749 37.44 -10.49 27.19
CA GLY A 749 38.29 -10.60 28.38
C GLY A 749 37.81 -9.68 29.52
N ASP A 750 38.74 -9.14 30.34
CA ASP A 750 38.42 -8.18 31.41
C ASP A 750 38.75 -6.75 30.98
N LEU A 751 37.71 -5.95 30.77
CA LEU A 751 37.78 -4.53 30.45
C LEU A 751 37.60 -3.64 31.69
N GLY A 752 37.32 -4.22 32.86
CA GLY A 752 37.11 -3.50 34.12
C GLY A 752 35.71 -2.87 34.22
N GLU A 753 35.55 -1.91 35.14
CA GLU A 753 34.31 -1.16 35.29
C GLU A 753 34.23 -0.03 34.25
N VAL A 754 33.15 -0.02 33.47
CA VAL A 754 32.91 0.97 32.41
C VAL A 754 31.48 1.51 32.48
N LYS A 755 31.28 2.72 31.97
CA LYS A 755 29.93 3.29 31.79
C LYS A 755 29.42 3.13 30.37
N ARG A 756 30.32 3.04 29.39
CA ARG A 756 29.99 2.91 27.98
C ARG A 756 30.80 1.78 27.36
N LEU A 757 30.11 0.92 26.64
CA LEU A 757 30.69 -0.09 25.77
C LEU A 757 30.21 0.14 24.35
N ARG A 758 31.12 0.40 23.42
CA ARG A 758 30.85 0.57 21.99
C ARG A 758 31.60 -0.48 21.20
N ILE A 759 30.93 -1.14 20.27
CA ILE A 759 31.49 -2.09 19.31
C ILE A 759 31.41 -1.44 17.92
N THR A 760 32.55 -1.26 17.27
CA THR A 760 32.65 -0.66 15.93
C THR A 760 33.24 -1.68 14.97
N VAL A 761 32.64 -1.88 13.81
CA VAL A 761 33.20 -2.77 12.78
C VAL A 761 34.34 -2.05 12.06
N THR A 762 35.55 -2.63 12.09
CA THR A 762 36.73 -2.06 11.45
C THR A 762 37.14 -2.79 10.17
N SER A 763 36.77 -4.06 10.02
CA SER A 763 37.05 -4.85 8.83
C SER A 763 35.94 -5.86 8.54
N VAL A 764 35.67 -6.07 7.25
CA VAL A 764 34.78 -7.10 6.72
C VAL A 764 35.46 -7.88 5.60
N ALA A 765 35.13 -9.16 5.47
CA ALA A 765 35.51 -9.99 4.34
C ALA A 765 34.67 -9.61 3.11
N GLY A 766 35.32 -9.11 2.07
CA GLY A 766 34.67 -8.71 0.83
C GLY A 766 34.45 -7.20 0.69
N ALA A 767 33.56 -6.81 -0.21
CA ALA A 767 33.16 -5.42 -0.41
C ALA A 767 31.69 -5.27 -0.02
N VAL A 768 31.37 -4.19 0.67
CA VAL A 768 30.00 -3.85 1.10
C VAL A 768 29.26 -3.27 -0.11
N GLY A 769 28.24 -3.98 -0.57
CA GLY A 769 27.26 -3.54 -1.55
C GLY A 769 26.13 -2.71 -0.92
N ASP A 770 25.24 -2.19 -1.78
CA ASP A 770 24.12 -1.34 -1.34
C ASP A 770 23.05 -2.11 -0.55
N ASP A 771 22.99 -3.44 -0.71
CA ASP A 771 22.03 -4.32 -0.02
C ASP A 771 22.59 -5.00 1.24
N ASP A 772 23.89 -4.84 1.51
CA ASP A 772 24.55 -5.52 2.63
C ASP A 772 24.25 -4.86 3.96
N SER A 773 24.00 -5.67 4.99
CA SER A 773 23.92 -5.25 6.39
C SER A 773 24.96 -5.98 7.23
N ILE A 774 25.37 -5.36 8.34
CA ILE A 774 26.08 -6.04 9.42
C ILE A 774 25.16 -6.19 10.63
N GLY A 775 25.39 -7.19 11.47
CA GLY A 775 24.58 -7.39 12.66
C GLY A 775 25.31 -8.03 13.84
N ILE A 776 24.72 -7.84 15.01
CA ILE A 776 25.13 -8.46 16.27
C ILE A 776 23.91 -9.22 16.81
N VAL A 777 24.08 -10.53 17.01
CA VAL A 777 23.07 -11.42 17.59
C VAL A 777 22.95 -11.15 19.08
N ASP A 778 24.07 -11.17 19.80
CA ASP A 778 24.05 -10.93 21.25
C ASP A 778 25.37 -10.34 21.77
N VAL A 779 25.26 -9.64 22.89
CA VAL A 779 26.35 -9.06 23.69
C VAL A 779 26.11 -9.46 25.14
N THR A 780 26.58 -10.64 25.50
CA THR A 780 26.37 -11.21 26.82
C THR A 780 27.34 -10.59 27.82
N VAL A 781 26.85 -9.71 28.71
CA VAL A 781 27.65 -9.13 29.80
C VAL A 781 27.28 -9.85 31.12
N PRO A 782 28.19 -10.62 31.73
CA PRO A 782 27.87 -11.39 32.94
C PRO A 782 27.32 -10.52 34.08
N GLY A 783 26.16 -10.90 34.61
CA GLY A 783 25.49 -10.21 35.72
C GLY A 783 24.71 -8.96 35.33
N VAL A 784 24.56 -8.69 34.03
CA VAL A 784 23.78 -7.57 33.49
C VAL A 784 22.62 -8.13 32.67
N GLU A 785 21.40 -7.79 33.04
CA GLU A 785 20.22 -8.07 32.22
C GLU A 785 19.67 -6.75 31.69
N VAL A 786 19.74 -6.56 30.36
CA VAL A 786 19.09 -5.44 29.68
C VAL A 786 17.79 -5.93 29.09
N ARG A 787 16.70 -5.23 29.38
CA ARG A 787 15.36 -5.59 28.89
C ARG A 787 14.61 -4.35 28.48
N SER A 788 13.63 -4.52 27.59
CA SER A 788 12.78 -3.43 27.13
C SER A 788 11.29 -3.78 27.24
N PRO A 789 10.75 -4.01 28.46
CA PRO A 789 9.34 -4.29 28.63
C PRO A 789 8.45 -3.17 28.08
N VAL A 790 7.27 -3.56 27.58
CA VAL A 790 6.24 -2.60 27.17
C VAL A 790 5.28 -2.37 28.34
N VAL A 791 5.16 -1.11 28.73
CA VAL A 791 4.36 -0.64 29.86
C VAL A 791 3.01 -0.16 29.35
N LEU A 792 1.93 -0.76 29.84
CA LEU A 792 0.56 -0.37 29.52
C LEU A 792 0.18 0.91 30.28
N ASP A 793 -0.76 1.66 29.70
CA ASP A 793 -1.41 2.80 30.33
C ASP A 793 -2.12 2.41 31.64
N ASP A 794 -2.28 3.37 32.56
CA ASP A 794 -2.89 3.14 33.87
C ASP A 794 -4.42 3.30 33.88
N THR A 795 -5.06 3.31 32.71
CA THR A 795 -6.51 3.35 32.59
C THR A 795 -7.18 2.27 33.45
N PRO A 796 -8.16 2.62 34.31
CA PRO A 796 -8.94 1.61 35.03
C PRO A 796 -9.73 0.72 34.07
N ALA A 797 -9.46 -0.59 34.11
CA ALA A 797 -10.14 -1.58 33.28
C ALA A 797 -10.36 -2.90 34.03
N ALA A 798 -11.25 -3.72 33.48
CA ALA A 798 -11.51 -5.08 33.97
C ALA A 798 -10.59 -6.13 33.33
N GLY A 799 -9.93 -5.81 32.21
CA GLY A 799 -9.01 -6.70 31.55
C GLY A 799 -7.85 -5.99 30.86
N TRP A 800 -6.77 -6.73 30.66
CA TRP A 800 -5.52 -6.29 30.07
C TRP A 800 -5.12 -7.25 28.95
N LEU A 801 -5.12 -6.75 27.72
CA LEU A 801 -4.75 -7.47 26.51
C LEU A 801 -3.31 -7.13 26.14
N MET A 802 -2.49 -8.15 25.97
CA MET A 802 -1.08 -8.02 25.67
C MET A 802 -0.74 -8.90 24.48
N THR A 803 -0.09 -8.34 23.47
CA THR A 803 0.11 -9.02 22.20
C THR A 803 1.54 -8.93 21.72
N VAL A 804 1.94 -9.92 20.92
CA VAL A 804 3.24 -9.95 20.25
C VAL A 804 3.05 -10.15 18.75
N ARG A 805 3.91 -9.53 17.97
CA ARG A 805 3.97 -9.53 16.52
C ARG A 805 5.31 -10.13 16.06
N PRO A 806 5.57 -11.44 16.26
CA PRO A 806 6.82 -12.07 15.88
C PRO A 806 6.91 -12.27 14.36
N ALA A 807 8.04 -12.81 13.91
CA ALA A 807 8.29 -13.13 12.50
C ALA A 807 7.35 -14.22 11.96
N SER A 808 7.27 -14.32 10.63
CA SER A 808 6.55 -15.40 9.95
C SER A 808 7.23 -16.76 10.22
N THR A 809 6.45 -17.78 10.53
CA THR A 809 6.98 -19.15 10.72
C THR A 809 6.78 -20.03 9.48
N THR A 810 5.86 -19.66 8.61
CA THR A 810 5.46 -20.40 7.41
C THR A 810 6.57 -20.39 6.35
N GLN A 811 7.04 -21.57 5.93
CA GLN A 811 8.00 -21.71 4.82
C GLN A 811 7.51 -22.65 3.73
N CYS A 812 6.44 -23.40 3.98
CA CYS A 812 5.70 -24.13 2.96
C CYS A 812 4.46 -23.30 2.55
N VAL A 813 4.27 -23.10 1.26
CA VAL A 813 3.23 -22.22 0.71
C VAL A 813 2.60 -22.86 -0.51
N PRO A 814 1.37 -22.45 -0.88
CA PRO A 814 0.78 -22.89 -2.12
C PRO A 814 1.60 -22.46 -3.33
N VAL A 815 1.74 -23.34 -4.33
CA VAL A 815 2.44 -23.06 -5.58
C VAL A 815 1.60 -22.13 -6.44
N VAL A 816 2.26 -21.29 -7.22
CA VAL A 816 1.62 -20.43 -8.21
C VAL A 816 0.90 -21.30 -9.26
N PRO A 817 -0.41 -21.10 -9.49
CA PRO A 817 -1.21 -21.93 -10.38
C PRO A 817 -0.76 -21.74 -11.82
N ARG A 818 -0.64 -22.84 -12.56
CA ARG A 818 -0.15 -22.86 -13.95
C ARG A 818 -1.26 -23.01 -14.99
N SER A 819 -2.45 -23.41 -14.57
CA SER A 819 -3.64 -23.53 -15.41
C SER A 819 -4.90 -23.06 -14.67
N ASP A 820 -5.95 -22.71 -15.40
CA ASP A 820 -7.19 -22.16 -14.81
C ASP A 820 -7.98 -23.24 -14.04
N ASP A 821 -7.79 -24.52 -14.39
CA ASP A 821 -8.53 -25.68 -13.87
C ASP A 821 -7.84 -26.38 -12.68
N GLU A 822 -6.76 -25.82 -12.14
CA GLU A 822 -6.06 -26.38 -10.98
C GLU A 822 -6.90 -26.21 -9.69
N ALA A 823 -7.86 -27.12 -9.48
CA ALA A 823 -8.72 -27.12 -8.29
C ALA A 823 -7.96 -27.48 -7.00
N ALA A 824 -6.90 -28.29 -7.09
CA ALA A 824 -6.04 -28.65 -5.96
C ALA A 824 -4.75 -27.83 -5.99
N MET A 825 -4.40 -27.23 -4.85
CA MET A 825 -3.19 -26.41 -4.71
C MET A 825 -2.01 -27.28 -4.32
N ALA A 826 -1.04 -27.40 -5.22
CA ALA A 826 0.26 -27.96 -4.89
C ALA A 826 0.92 -27.13 -3.78
N THR A 827 1.64 -27.77 -2.86
CA THR A 827 2.48 -27.07 -1.87
C THR A 827 3.93 -27.09 -2.33
N THR A 828 4.69 -26.03 -2.03
CA THR A 828 6.14 -25.95 -2.17
C THR A 828 6.75 -25.32 -0.94
N CYS A 829 8.04 -25.57 -0.68
CA CYS A 829 8.71 -25.04 0.49
C CYS A 829 10.00 -24.34 0.12
N SER A 830 10.26 -23.19 0.72
CA SER A 830 11.48 -22.40 0.50
C SER A 830 11.93 -21.76 1.80
N ALA A 831 13.19 -21.98 2.17
CA ALA A 831 13.78 -21.38 3.37
C ALA A 831 13.86 -19.84 3.31
N GLY A 832 13.76 -19.24 2.11
CA GLY A 832 13.77 -17.79 1.91
C GLY A 832 12.42 -17.10 2.16
N LEU A 833 11.40 -17.84 2.59
CA LEU A 833 10.11 -17.28 2.99
C LEU A 833 10.16 -16.88 4.47
N TRP A 834 10.66 -15.66 4.72
CA TRP A 834 10.77 -15.12 6.06
C TRP A 834 10.51 -13.62 6.07
N VAL A 835 9.63 -13.18 6.96
CA VAL A 835 9.29 -11.78 7.18
C VAL A 835 9.42 -11.48 8.67
N ASN A 836 10.29 -10.53 9.01
CA ASN A 836 10.53 -10.14 10.40
C ASN A 836 9.30 -9.48 11.05
N GLY A 837 9.21 -9.63 12.37
CA GLY A 837 8.16 -9.03 13.20
C GLY A 837 8.67 -7.88 14.06
N ALA A 838 7.76 -7.05 14.57
CA ALA A 838 8.10 -5.95 15.47
C ALA A 838 8.51 -6.42 16.88
N ASP A 839 8.00 -7.58 17.31
CA ASP A 839 8.26 -8.12 18.64
C ASP A 839 9.26 -9.27 18.58
N ILE A 840 10.09 -9.31 19.62
CA ILE A 840 10.80 -10.51 20.03
C ILE A 840 9.74 -11.55 20.43
N SER A 841 9.92 -12.83 20.09
CA SER A 841 8.88 -13.85 20.25
C SER A 841 8.34 -14.01 21.68
N SER A 842 8.99 -13.46 22.70
CA SER A 842 8.56 -13.42 24.11
C SER A 842 7.70 -12.18 24.44
N LEU A 843 6.74 -12.34 25.34
CA LEU A 843 5.91 -11.24 25.87
C LEU A 843 6.46 -10.79 27.23
N ASP A 844 6.96 -9.56 27.32
CA ASP A 844 7.39 -8.92 28.58
C ASP A 844 6.66 -7.57 28.72
N ARG A 845 5.75 -7.50 29.69
CA ARG A 845 4.82 -6.38 29.87
C ARG A 845 4.75 -5.92 31.31
N VAL A 846 4.46 -4.64 31.49
CA VAL A 846 4.15 -4.06 32.80
C VAL A 846 2.72 -3.53 32.79
N VAL A 847 1.89 -4.10 33.66
CA VAL A 847 0.49 -3.73 33.87
C VAL A 847 0.35 -2.87 35.12
N ARG A 848 -0.38 -1.77 35.03
CA ARG A 848 -0.67 -0.91 36.18
C ARG A 848 -2.09 -1.11 36.66
N THR A 849 -2.26 -1.28 37.96
CA THR A 849 -3.59 -1.38 38.57
C THR A 849 -3.72 -0.45 39.78
N SER A 850 -4.89 0.15 39.96
CA SER A 850 -5.18 1.05 41.10
C SER A 850 -5.47 0.30 42.40
N ARG A 851 -5.82 -0.97 42.31
CA ARG A 851 -6.17 -1.85 43.44
C ARG A 851 -5.72 -3.27 43.16
N SER A 852 -5.44 -4.02 44.22
CA SER A 852 -5.13 -5.44 44.06
C SER A 852 -6.35 -6.19 43.51
N THR A 853 -6.13 -6.95 42.44
CA THR A 853 -7.18 -7.62 41.66
C THR A 853 -6.78 -9.08 41.45
N SER A 854 -7.73 -9.99 41.66
CA SER A 854 -7.53 -11.41 41.31
C SER A 854 -7.86 -11.57 39.83
N VAL A 855 -6.97 -12.19 39.07
CA VAL A 855 -7.15 -12.34 37.62
C VAL A 855 -7.17 -13.79 37.17
N VAL A 856 -7.92 -14.04 36.10
CA VAL A 856 -7.86 -15.26 35.28
C VAL A 856 -7.30 -14.89 33.91
N GLY A 857 -6.69 -15.84 33.22
CA GLY A 857 -6.01 -15.55 31.96
C GLY A 857 -6.31 -16.53 30.84
N ARG A 858 -6.26 -16.05 29.60
CA ARG A 858 -6.20 -16.87 28.39
C ARG A 858 -5.02 -16.44 27.54
N ALA A 859 -4.27 -17.40 27.04
CA ALA A 859 -3.16 -17.18 26.12
C ALA A 859 -3.47 -17.84 24.78
N TRP A 860 -2.97 -17.28 23.69
CA TRP A 860 -2.98 -17.96 22.40
C TRP A 860 -1.58 -17.93 21.79
N MET A 861 -1.24 -19.02 21.13
CA MET A 861 0.13 -19.33 20.74
C MET A 861 0.12 -20.14 19.46
N VAL A 862 1.29 -20.29 18.85
CA VAL A 862 1.54 -21.28 17.80
C VAL A 862 2.68 -22.18 18.24
N ALA A 863 2.72 -23.40 17.70
CA ALA A 863 3.88 -24.27 17.89
C ALA A 863 5.08 -23.70 17.12
N GLY A 864 6.28 -23.85 17.68
CA GLY A 864 7.52 -23.54 16.97
C GLY A 864 7.82 -24.58 15.89
N ASN A 865 8.53 -24.18 14.83
CA ASN A 865 9.05 -25.09 13.81
C ASN A 865 10.36 -25.76 14.28
N THR A 866 10.25 -26.61 15.31
CA THR A 866 11.39 -27.22 15.99
C THR A 866 11.25 -28.73 16.12
N GLN A 867 12.36 -29.41 16.40
CA GLN A 867 12.35 -30.85 16.67
C GLN A 867 11.51 -31.21 17.89
N ASP A 868 11.48 -30.35 18.92
CA ASP A 868 10.66 -30.59 20.11
C ASP A 868 9.17 -30.57 19.76
N ALA A 869 8.74 -29.65 18.91
CA ALA A 869 7.36 -29.53 18.48
C ALA A 869 6.96 -30.72 17.58
N ALA A 870 7.84 -31.10 16.65
CA ALA A 870 7.67 -32.32 15.86
C ALA A 870 7.52 -33.58 16.73
N ALA A 871 8.39 -33.72 17.75
CA ALA A 871 8.32 -34.83 18.68
C ALA A 871 7.05 -34.82 19.53
N LEU A 872 6.51 -33.66 19.89
CA LEU A 872 5.22 -33.55 20.56
C LEU A 872 4.08 -34.02 19.64
N ALA A 873 4.04 -33.55 18.39
CA ALA A 873 3.06 -33.99 17.40
C ALA A 873 3.07 -35.52 17.23
N ASP A 874 4.25 -36.12 17.10
CA ASP A 874 4.37 -37.58 16.90
C ASP A 874 4.00 -38.37 18.15
N ARG A 875 4.31 -37.86 19.35
CA ARG A 875 3.86 -38.50 20.60
C ARG A 875 2.34 -38.53 20.72
N ILE A 876 1.67 -37.44 20.33
CA ILE A 876 0.21 -37.35 20.38
C ILE A 876 -0.42 -38.26 19.32
N ALA A 877 0.07 -38.18 18.08
CA ALA A 877 -0.43 -38.98 16.95
C ALA A 877 -0.19 -40.49 17.12
N ALA A 878 0.86 -40.87 17.87
CA ALA A 878 1.28 -42.23 18.14
C ALA A 878 1.42 -43.08 16.85
N PRO A 879 2.35 -42.70 15.95
CA PRO A 879 2.48 -43.35 14.64
C PRO A 879 2.91 -44.80 14.73
N SER A 880 2.42 -45.62 13.79
CA SER A 880 2.88 -47.01 13.63
C SER A 880 4.25 -47.11 12.97
N VAL A 881 4.64 -46.08 12.21
CA VAL A 881 5.92 -45.96 11.50
C VAL A 881 6.52 -44.59 11.79
N MET A 882 7.71 -44.59 12.39
CA MET A 882 8.52 -43.38 12.61
C MET A 882 9.40 -43.13 11.39
N ALA A 883 9.42 -41.89 10.91
CA ALA A 883 10.30 -41.47 9.82
C ALA A 883 11.38 -40.49 10.28
N SER A 884 12.59 -40.62 9.75
CA SER A 884 13.71 -39.70 9.97
C SER A 884 14.51 -39.49 8.68
N SER A 885 15.20 -38.37 8.53
CA SER A 885 15.93 -38.03 7.30
C SER A 885 17.32 -37.43 7.59
N THR A 886 18.17 -37.38 6.56
CA THR A 886 19.40 -36.57 6.52
C THR A 886 19.14 -35.07 6.51
N GLY A 887 17.95 -34.63 6.09
CA GLY A 887 17.53 -33.23 6.12
C GLY A 887 16.12 -32.96 5.61
N SER A 888 15.73 -31.69 5.68
CA SER A 888 14.46 -31.12 5.18
C SER A 888 14.71 -29.80 4.43
N ALA A 889 13.83 -29.48 3.48
CA ALA A 889 13.89 -28.29 2.62
C ALA A 889 13.70 -26.98 3.38
N ALA A 890 12.96 -27.05 4.49
CA ALA A 890 12.57 -25.94 5.33
C ALA A 890 12.41 -26.44 6.78
N ALA A 891 12.38 -25.51 7.74
CA ALA A 891 12.09 -25.84 9.14
C ALA A 891 10.59 -26.12 9.36
N ASP A 892 9.72 -25.62 8.48
CA ASP A 892 8.28 -25.86 8.49
C ASP A 892 7.94 -27.35 8.60
N LEU A 893 7.12 -27.69 9.59
CA LEU A 893 6.83 -29.07 9.95
C LEU A 893 6.06 -29.83 8.85
N ARG A 894 5.46 -29.15 7.86
CA ARG A 894 4.86 -29.81 6.70
C ARG A 894 5.88 -30.44 5.74
N ALA A 895 7.15 -30.04 5.82
CA ALA A 895 8.25 -30.60 5.02
C ALA A 895 9.06 -31.70 5.75
N ARG A 896 8.64 -32.05 6.98
CA ARG A 896 9.41 -32.95 7.86
C ARG A 896 9.37 -34.40 7.37
N PRO A 897 10.29 -35.27 7.82
CA PRO A 897 10.34 -36.67 7.38
C PRO A 897 9.08 -37.47 7.70
N GLN A 898 8.42 -37.19 8.83
CA GLN A 898 7.17 -37.86 9.21
C GLN A 898 6.03 -37.60 8.22
N ALA A 899 6.09 -36.53 7.42
CA ALA A 899 5.14 -36.28 6.35
C ALA A 899 5.27 -37.22 5.13
N ALA A 900 6.07 -38.28 5.23
CA ALA A 900 6.06 -39.40 4.28
C ALA A 900 5.41 -40.67 4.91
N ALA A 901 4.91 -40.56 6.13
CA ALA A 901 4.27 -41.63 6.89
C ALA A 901 3.24 -41.07 7.90
N ASP A 902 2.50 -40.03 7.50
CA ASP A 902 1.43 -39.41 8.30
C ASP A 902 0.03 -39.67 7.71
N ALA A 903 -0.06 -40.47 6.64
CA ALA A 903 -1.31 -40.79 5.96
C ALA A 903 -2.08 -39.56 5.44
N ASP A 904 -1.38 -38.45 5.18
CA ASP A 904 -1.92 -37.23 4.59
C ASP A 904 -1.13 -36.86 3.31
N LEU A 905 -1.77 -36.93 2.15
CA LEU A 905 -1.12 -36.58 0.89
C LEU A 905 -1.00 -35.06 0.66
N THR A 906 -1.54 -34.23 1.55
CA THR A 906 -1.38 -32.76 1.49
C THR A 906 -0.05 -32.29 2.09
N THR A 907 0.59 -33.11 2.92
CA THR A 907 1.95 -32.92 3.43
C THR A 907 2.94 -33.75 2.60
N ALA A 908 4.25 -33.45 2.71
CA ALA A 908 5.26 -34.27 2.06
C ALA A 908 6.62 -34.10 2.72
N TRP A 909 7.37 -35.21 2.87
CA TRP A 909 8.79 -35.10 3.11
C TRP A 909 9.48 -34.46 1.90
N ARG A 910 10.19 -33.36 2.17
CA ARG A 910 10.99 -32.63 1.17
C ARG A 910 12.39 -32.44 1.73
N PRO A 911 13.43 -33.05 1.15
CA PRO A 911 14.81 -32.86 1.62
C PRO A 911 15.38 -31.50 1.20
N ALA A 912 16.46 -31.08 1.85
CA ALA A 912 17.19 -29.87 1.48
C ALA A 912 17.65 -29.93 0.02
N ALA A 913 17.48 -28.85 -0.74
CA ALA A 913 17.93 -28.78 -2.13
C ALA A 913 19.46 -28.96 -2.30
N SER A 914 20.22 -28.71 -1.23
CA SER A 914 21.67 -28.94 -1.18
C SER A 914 22.05 -30.41 -0.92
N ASP A 915 21.12 -31.25 -0.44
CA ASP A 915 21.36 -32.67 -0.20
C ASP A 915 21.25 -33.45 -1.53
N ARG A 916 22.40 -33.92 -2.02
CA ARG A 916 22.49 -34.62 -3.31
C ARG A 916 22.05 -36.09 -3.26
N GLN A 917 21.99 -36.69 -2.07
CA GLN A 917 21.57 -38.09 -1.89
C GLN A 917 20.68 -38.19 -0.65
N PRO A 918 19.51 -37.53 -0.69
CA PRO A 918 18.65 -37.45 0.47
C PRO A 918 18.17 -38.83 0.87
N THR A 919 18.21 -39.09 2.17
CA THR A 919 17.96 -40.42 2.72
C THR A 919 16.84 -40.39 3.75
N LEU A 920 15.76 -41.13 3.49
CA LEU A 920 14.61 -41.33 4.37
C LEU A 920 14.71 -42.69 5.05
N THR A 921 14.60 -42.74 6.37
CA THR A 921 14.56 -43.98 7.16
C THR A 921 13.21 -44.12 7.82
N LEU A 922 12.57 -45.27 7.61
CA LEU A 922 11.29 -45.68 8.18
C LEU A 922 11.53 -46.80 9.17
N ALA A 923 11.05 -46.64 10.41
CA ALA A 923 11.24 -47.59 11.49
C ALA A 923 9.92 -47.92 12.20
N TRP A 924 9.76 -49.17 12.64
CA TRP A 924 8.58 -49.65 13.33
C TRP A 924 8.93 -50.71 14.39
N THR A 925 8.02 -50.93 15.35
CA THR A 925 8.33 -51.73 16.56
C THR A 925 8.39 -53.24 16.29
N ASP A 926 7.40 -53.78 15.59
CA ASP A 926 7.24 -55.22 15.41
C ASP A 926 7.95 -55.73 14.14
N LEU A 927 8.57 -56.91 14.20
CA LEU A 927 9.24 -57.47 13.03
C LEU A 927 8.20 -57.80 11.93
N ALA A 928 8.34 -57.21 10.74
CA ALA A 928 7.40 -57.37 9.63
C ALA A 928 8.09 -57.84 8.34
N GLU A 929 7.35 -58.54 7.48
CA GLU A 929 7.84 -59.02 6.17
C GLU A 929 7.59 -57.96 5.08
N VAL A 930 8.62 -57.18 4.74
CA VAL A 930 8.54 -56.18 3.69
C VAL A 930 8.83 -56.80 2.33
N ARG A 931 7.87 -56.73 1.41
CA ARG A 931 7.96 -57.26 0.03
C ARG A 931 8.16 -56.18 -1.02
N GLY A 932 7.99 -54.92 -0.65
CA GLY A 932 8.19 -53.79 -1.53
C GLY A 932 7.82 -52.49 -0.82
N LEU A 933 7.96 -51.39 -1.54
CA LEU A 933 7.57 -50.05 -1.11
C LEU A 933 6.78 -49.40 -2.25
N ARG A 934 5.91 -48.46 -1.94
CA ARG A 934 5.35 -47.54 -2.95
C ARG A 934 5.50 -46.11 -2.48
N LEU A 935 6.22 -45.30 -3.27
CA LEU A 935 6.42 -43.87 -3.02
C LEU A 935 5.29 -43.09 -3.69
N LEU A 936 4.37 -42.57 -2.89
CA LEU A 936 3.27 -41.75 -3.37
C LEU A 936 3.69 -40.27 -3.41
N PRO A 937 3.46 -39.57 -4.53
CA PRO A 937 3.64 -38.13 -4.56
C PRO A 937 2.52 -37.42 -3.77
N PRO A 938 2.75 -36.21 -3.24
CA PRO A 938 1.67 -35.42 -2.64
C PRO A 938 0.57 -35.07 -3.66
N THR A 939 -0.60 -34.65 -3.16
CA THR A 939 -1.67 -34.14 -4.02
C THR A 939 -1.20 -32.93 -4.84
N ALA A 940 -1.52 -32.92 -6.13
CA ALA A 940 -1.10 -31.87 -7.06
C ALA A 940 0.43 -31.64 -7.12
N ASP A 941 1.23 -32.68 -7.03
CA ASP A 941 2.71 -32.61 -6.97
C ASP A 941 3.38 -31.79 -8.10
N VAL A 942 4.27 -30.88 -7.68
CA VAL A 942 5.19 -30.10 -8.55
C VAL A 942 6.68 -30.37 -8.25
N GLY A 943 6.97 -31.26 -7.29
CA GLY A 943 8.32 -31.66 -6.93
C GLY A 943 8.94 -32.65 -7.91
N SER A 944 10.24 -32.91 -7.75
CA SER A 944 10.88 -34.02 -8.49
C SER A 944 10.46 -35.36 -7.88
N ARG A 945 10.26 -36.38 -8.72
CA ARG A 945 9.92 -37.72 -8.26
C ARG A 945 11.14 -38.62 -8.29
N PRO A 946 11.36 -39.47 -7.27
CA PRO A 946 12.44 -40.46 -7.31
C PRO A 946 12.27 -41.39 -8.51
N THR A 947 13.33 -41.57 -9.29
CA THR A 947 13.35 -42.51 -10.44
C THR A 947 14.31 -43.67 -10.19
N ARG A 948 15.29 -43.50 -9.30
CA ARG A 948 16.17 -44.55 -8.82
C ARG A 948 16.49 -44.35 -7.34
N VAL A 949 16.40 -45.41 -6.57
CA VAL A 949 16.69 -45.39 -5.13
C VAL A 949 17.61 -46.53 -4.72
N ARG A 950 18.35 -46.31 -3.63
CA ARG A 950 19.03 -47.36 -2.88
C ARG A 950 18.24 -47.68 -1.62
N VAL A 951 17.73 -48.90 -1.55
CA VAL A 951 17.06 -49.43 -0.36
C VAL A 951 18.05 -50.22 0.48
N THR A 952 18.21 -49.81 1.73
CA THR A 952 19.01 -50.52 2.75
C THR A 952 18.10 -50.99 3.87
N ALA A 953 18.22 -52.25 4.29
CA ALA A 953 17.41 -52.80 5.36
C ALA A 953 18.16 -53.86 6.17
N GLU A 954 18.00 -53.79 7.50
CA GLU A 954 18.58 -54.76 8.41
C GLU A 954 17.74 -56.05 8.44
N VAL A 955 18.29 -57.15 7.93
CA VAL A 955 17.52 -58.41 7.88
C VAL A 955 17.60 -59.13 9.23
N THR A 956 16.45 -59.52 9.77
CA THR A 956 16.36 -60.37 10.96
C THR A 956 15.84 -61.76 10.60
N GLY A 957 16.51 -62.82 11.05
CA GLY A 957 16.07 -64.19 10.78
C GLY A 957 14.73 -64.52 11.45
N ARG A 958 13.69 -64.76 10.65
CA ARG A 958 12.30 -65.03 11.08
C ARG A 958 12.15 -66.01 12.26
N ARG A 959 12.98 -67.05 12.33
CA ARG A 959 12.91 -68.11 13.37
C ARG A 959 13.94 -67.96 14.49
N THR A 960 15.02 -67.22 14.25
CA THR A 960 16.16 -67.14 15.16
C THR A 960 16.18 -65.82 15.93
N GLY A 961 15.55 -64.77 15.41
CA GLY A 961 15.64 -63.41 15.96
C GLY A 961 17.04 -62.80 15.85
N ILE A 962 17.98 -63.47 15.16
CA ILE A 962 19.37 -63.04 15.02
C ILE A 962 19.48 -62.12 13.81
N ARG A 963 20.22 -61.01 13.96
CA ARG A 963 20.58 -60.09 12.88
C ARG A 963 21.42 -60.81 11.82
N GLY A 964 20.95 -60.75 10.58
CA GLY A 964 21.65 -61.21 9.37
C GLY A 964 22.49 -60.09 8.74
N ALA A 965 23.02 -60.34 7.55
CA ALA A 965 23.65 -59.30 6.76
C ALA A 965 22.60 -58.31 6.23
N ASP A 966 22.92 -57.02 6.25
CA ASP A 966 22.05 -55.98 5.72
C ASP A 966 21.85 -56.19 4.20
N VAL A 967 20.63 -55.94 3.73
CA VAL A 967 20.32 -55.93 2.30
C VAL A 967 20.49 -54.51 1.79
N VAL A 968 21.34 -54.34 0.78
CA VAL A 968 21.51 -53.08 0.03
C VAL A 968 21.15 -53.37 -1.43
N ARG A 969 20.17 -52.66 -1.96
CA ARG A 969 19.66 -52.83 -3.32
C ARG A 969 19.47 -51.46 -3.98
N GLU A 970 20.05 -51.28 -5.15
CA GLU A 970 19.69 -50.16 -6.03
C GLU A 970 18.61 -50.65 -6.99
N VAL A 971 17.50 -49.91 -7.07
CA VAL A 971 16.29 -50.30 -7.81
C VAL A 971 15.74 -49.05 -8.49
N ASP A 972 15.29 -49.21 -9.74
CA ASP A 972 14.54 -48.16 -10.42
C ASP A 972 13.12 -48.10 -9.83
N VAL A 973 12.55 -46.89 -9.73
CA VAL A 973 11.20 -46.66 -9.22
C VAL A 973 10.24 -46.69 -10.39
N ASP A 974 9.19 -47.51 -10.31
CA ASP A 974 8.18 -47.60 -11.36
C ASP A 974 7.34 -46.30 -11.47
N THR A 975 6.61 -46.15 -12.57
CA THR A 975 5.82 -44.93 -12.83
C THR A 975 4.71 -44.69 -11.80
N ASP A 976 4.23 -45.74 -11.13
CA ASP A 976 3.26 -45.66 -10.02
C ASP A 976 3.93 -45.55 -8.65
N GLY A 977 5.27 -45.37 -8.61
CA GLY A 977 6.06 -45.26 -7.39
C GLY A 977 6.47 -46.59 -6.77
N ALA A 978 6.16 -47.74 -7.39
CA ALA A 978 6.44 -49.05 -6.81
C ALA A 978 7.93 -49.44 -6.85
N ILE A 979 8.37 -50.13 -5.80
CA ILE A 979 9.71 -50.69 -5.63
C ILE A 979 9.58 -52.13 -5.13
N ASP A 980 9.98 -53.09 -5.96
CA ASP A 980 9.92 -54.52 -5.62
C ASP A 980 11.13 -54.98 -4.79
N LEU A 981 10.87 -55.74 -3.71
CA LEU A 981 11.90 -56.32 -2.84
C LEU A 981 11.72 -57.84 -2.71
N PRO A 982 12.80 -58.62 -2.50
CA PRO A 982 12.74 -60.08 -2.44
C PRO A 982 12.07 -60.67 -1.19
N GLY A 983 11.31 -59.87 -0.41
CA GLY A 983 10.74 -60.26 0.87
C GLY A 983 11.78 -60.31 1.98
N ILE A 984 11.79 -59.32 2.87
CA ILE A 984 12.76 -59.20 3.96
C ILE A 984 12.05 -58.98 5.30
N TYR A 985 12.47 -59.68 6.34
CA TYR A 985 11.97 -59.45 7.70
C TYR A 985 12.83 -58.38 8.36
N THR A 986 12.27 -57.20 8.61
CA THR A 986 12.98 -56.05 9.19
C THR A 986 12.07 -55.22 10.10
N ARG A 987 12.68 -54.31 10.86
CA ARG A 987 12.04 -53.22 11.61
C ARG A 987 12.35 -51.85 11.04
N THR A 988 13.25 -51.79 10.07
CA THR A 988 13.76 -50.54 9.51
C THR A 988 14.04 -50.70 8.03
N VAL A 989 13.69 -49.68 7.26
CA VAL A 989 14.01 -49.55 5.84
C VAL A 989 14.53 -48.14 5.62
N THR A 990 15.66 -48.04 4.95
CA THR A 990 16.28 -46.77 4.57
C THR A 990 16.27 -46.65 3.05
N ILE A 991 15.78 -45.52 2.54
CA ILE A 991 15.60 -45.19 1.13
C ILE A 991 16.50 -43.99 0.85
N THR A 992 17.56 -44.18 0.08
CA THR A 992 18.40 -43.08 -0.42
C THR A 992 18.02 -42.80 -1.87
N VAL A 993 17.64 -41.56 -2.19
CA VAL A 993 17.36 -41.16 -3.57
C VAL A 993 18.68 -41.01 -4.32
N LEU A 994 18.79 -41.66 -5.49
CA LEU A 994 19.99 -41.62 -6.34
C LEU A 994 19.77 -40.76 -7.58
N ASP A 995 18.61 -40.91 -8.22
CA ASP A 995 18.18 -40.14 -9.39
C ASP A 995 16.70 -39.74 -9.22
N ASP A 996 16.31 -38.62 -9.82
CA ASP A 996 14.95 -38.10 -9.84
C ASP A 996 14.56 -37.57 -11.23
N THR A 997 13.35 -37.05 -11.38
CA THR A 997 12.85 -36.51 -12.66
C THR A 997 13.47 -35.17 -13.07
N GLY A 998 14.14 -34.46 -12.16
CA GLY A 998 14.86 -33.21 -12.44
C GLY A 998 13.96 -32.06 -12.92
N VAL A 999 12.83 -31.80 -12.25
CA VAL A 999 11.93 -30.70 -12.64
C VAL A 999 12.67 -29.37 -12.47
N PRO A 1000 12.82 -28.53 -13.52
CA PRO A 1000 13.69 -27.36 -13.43
C PRO A 1000 13.00 -26.16 -12.77
N SER A 1001 13.78 -25.40 -11.99
CA SER A 1001 13.38 -24.15 -11.37
C SER A 1001 14.49 -23.09 -11.51
N VAL A 1002 14.11 -21.83 -11.69
CA VAL A 1002 15.03 -20.68 -11.71
C VAL A 1002 15.04 -20.04 -10.33
N ASN A 1003 16.23 -19.82 -9.78
CA ASN A 1003 16.42 -19.01 -8.58
C ASN A 1003 16.38 -17.53 -8.95
N SER A 1004 15.45 -16.77 -8.37
CA SER A 1004 15.23 -15.36 -8.70
C SER A 1004 16.41 -14.45 -8.35
N ALA A 1005 17.13 -14.77 -7.27
CA ALA A 1005 18.23 -13.97 -6.77
C ALA A 1005 19.50 -14.09 -7.65
N THR A 1006 19.76 -15.29 -8.14
CA THR A 1006 21.03 -15.63 -8.82
C THR A 1006 20.87 -15.88 -10.32
N GLY A 1007 19.63 -16.06 -10.80
CA GLY A 1007 19.34 -16.50 -12.17
C GLY A 1007 19.73 -17.95 -12.46
N ALA A 1008 20.22 -18.70 -11.46
CA ALA A 1008 20.67 -20.08 -11.65
C ALA A 1008 19.49 -21.03 -11.83
N VAL A 1009 19.62 -21.97 -12.77
CA VAL A 1009 18.68 -23.09 -12.93
C VAL A 1009 19.09 -24.21 -11.97
N GLN A 1010 18.14 -24.66 -11.16
CA GLN A 1010 18.27 -25.74 -10.18
C GLN A 1010 17.13 -26.74 -10.33
N SER A 1011 17.27 -27.96 -9.80
CA SER A 1011 16.17 -28.93 -9.76
C SER A 1011 15.25 -28.65 -8.57
N MET A 1012 13.96 -28.90 -8.76
CA MET A 1012 12.99 -29.01 -7.66
C MET A 1012 13.45 -30.10 -6.69
N PRO A 1013 13.37 -29.86 -5.37
CA PRO A 1013 13.56 -30.92 -4.39
C PRO A 1013 12.61 -32.09 -4.64
N VAL A 1014 13.04 -33.28 -4.22
CA VAL A 1014 12.19 -34.46 -4.19
C VAL A 1014 10.99 -34.20 -3.26
N ALA A 1015 9.81 -34.70 -3.63
CA ALA A 1015 8.65 -34.71 -2.76
C ALA A 1015 8.09 -36.12 -2.63
N VAL A 1016 8.00 -36.62 -1.39
CA VAL A 1016 7.36 -37.91 -1.08
C VAL A 1016 6.24 -37.62 -0.09
N GLY A 1017 4.99 -37.77 -0.54
CA GLY A 1017 3.80 -37.55 0.28
C GLY A 1017 3.52 -38.73 1.21
N GLU A 1018 3.69 -39.96 0.74
CA GLU A 1018 3.45 -41.13 1.59
C GLU A 1018 4.29 -42.32 1.10
N VAL A 1019 4.73 -43.18 2.01
CA VAL A 1019 5.42 -44.44 1.68
C VAL A 1019 4.60 -45.62 2.15
N GLU A 1020 3.94 -46.31 1.21
CA GLU A 1020 3.26 -47.56 1.53
C GLU A 1020 4.29 -48.70 1.68
N ILE A 1021 4.27 -49.39 2.81
CA ILE A 1021 5.15 -50.54 3.07
C ILE A 1021 4.43 -51.83 2.67
N LEU A 1022 4.72 -52.35 1.47
CA LEU A 1022 4.02 -53.51 0.92
C LEU A 1022 4.38 -54.79 1.69
N GLY A 1023 3.39 -55.41 2.34
CA GLY A 1023 3.56 -56.58 3.22
C GLY A 1023 3.98 -56.26 4.66
N GLY A 1024 4.37 -55.00 4.93
CA GLY A 1024 4.76 -54.50 6.24
C GLY A 1024 3.59 -53.96 7.08
N PRO A 1025 3.87 -53.17 8.14
CA PRO A 1025 2.81 -52.52 8.91
C PRO A 1025 2.07 -51.47 8.08
N ALA A 1026 0.77 -51.32 8.34
CA ALA A 1026 0.01 -50.20 7.80
C ALA A 1026 0.46 -48.89 8.47
N VAL A 1027 0.64 -47.84 7.69
CA VAL A 1027 0.92 -46.50 8.21
C VAL A 1027 -0.34 -45.95 8.85
N THR A 1028 -0.23 -45.55 10.11
CA THR A 1028 -1.31 -44.90 10.86
C THR A 1028 -0.74 -43.72 11.62
N TYR A 1029 -1.41 -42.58 11.51
CA TYR A 1029 -1.09 -41.34 12.21
C TYR A 1029 -2.42 -40.62 12.46
N ASP A 1030 -2.79 -40.40 13.72
CA ASP A 1030 -4.04 -39.68 14.03
C ASP A 1030 -3.75 -38.20 14.26
N GLY A 1031 -3.71 -37.44 13.16
CA GLY A 1031 -3.44 -36.00 13.17
C GLY A 1031 -4.51 -35.17 13.89
N SER A 1032 -5.74 -35.70 13.93
CA SER A 1032 -6.89 -35.07 14.57
C SER A 1032 -6.96 -35.34 16.08
N ARG A 1033 -6.14 -36.27 16.58
CA ARG A 1033 -6.13 -36.65 17.99
C ARG A 1033 -5.77 -35.47 18.87
N SER A 1034 -6.74 -35.03 19.67
CA SER A 1034 -6.47 -34.02 20.68
C SER A 1034 -5.88 -34.66 21.94
N GLN A 1035 -4.83 -34.04 22.46
CA GLN A 1035 -4.27 -34.31 23.78
C GLN A 1035 -4.27 -33.04 24.61
N ARG A 1036 -4.71 -33.19 25.87
CA ARG A 1036 -4.56 -32.15 26.87
C ARG A 1036 -3.12 -32.07 27.34
N VAL A 1037 -2.53 -30.89 27.21
CA VAL A 1037 -1.29 -30.49 27.88
C VAL A 1037 -1.69 -29.89 29.21
N ALA A 1038 -1.36 -30.57 30.30
CA ALA A 1038 -1.71 -30.17 31.66
C ALA A 1038 -0.88 -28.95 32.12
N CYS A 1039 -1.32 -28.30 33.21
CA CYS A 1039 -0.68 -27.09 33.74
C CYS A 1039 0.83 -27.23 34.02
N ASP A 1040 1.29 -28.41 34.44
CA ASP A 1040 2.69 -28.70 34.76
C ASP A 1040 3.55 -29.07 33.54
N GLU A 1041 2.91 -29.37 32.41
CA GLU A 1041 3.57 -29.67 31.13
C GLU A 1041 3.49 -28.50 30.13
N GLY A 1042 2.55 -27.58 30.34
CA GLY A 1042 2.33 -26.42 29.50
C GLY A 1042 3.34 -25.29 29.72
N PRO A 1043 3.35 -24.29 28.82
CA PRO A 1043 4.18 -23.10 29.02
C PRO A 1043 3.72 -22.33 30.25
N VAL A 1044 4.66 -21.57 30.81
CA VAL A 1044 4.47 -20.84 32.07
C VAL A 1044 4.38 -19.35 31.78
N VAL A 1045 3.37 -18.69 32.36
CA VAL A 1045 3.32 -17.24 32.49
C VAL A 1045 3.69 -16.85 33.91
N THR A 1046 4.55 -15.85 34.05
CA THR A 1046 4.94 -15.29 35.34
C THR A 1046 4.20 -13.98 35.56
N ILE A 1047 3.42 -13.90 36.64
CA ILE A 1047 2.68 -12.70 37.06
C ILE A 1047 3.25 -12.27 38.42
N ASP A 1048 3.94 -11.12 38.46
CA ASP A 1048 4.60 -10.60 39.66
C ASP A 1048 5.54 -11.60 40.36
N GLY A 1049 6.29 -12.34 39.55
CA GLY A 1049 7.24 -13.35 40.04
C GLY A 1049 6.58 -14.67 40.48
N VAL A 1050 5.26 -14.83 40.31
CA VAL A 1050 4.55 -16.09 40.55
C VAL A 1050 4.30 -16.77 39.21
N GLU A 1051 4.75 -18.02 39.10
CA GLU A 1051 4.59 -18.85 37.90
C GLU A 1051 3.21 -19.52 37.86
N HIS A 1052 2.57 -19.45 36.70
CA HIS A 1052 1.31 -20.09 36.39
C HIS A 1052 1.45 -20.88 35.09
N GLY A 1053 1.24 -22.20 35.15
CA GLY A 1053 1.16 -23.03 33.97
C GLY A 1053 -0.06 -22.73 33.10
N ILE A 1054 0.00 -23.08 31.83
CA ILE A 1054 -1.10 -22.88 30.87
C ILE A 1054 -1.59 -24.25 30.38
N GLU A 1055 -2.86 -24.56 30.65
CA GLU A 1055 -3.52 -25.77 30.14
C GLU A 1055 -4.06 -25.51 28.72
N MET A 1056 -3.87 -26.47 27.81
CA MET A 1056 -4.36 -26.40 26.44
C MET A 1056 -4.67 -27.78 25.86
N ASP A 1057 -5.66 -27.84 24.98
CA ASP A 1057 -5.97 -29.03 24.20
C ASP A 1057 -5.39 -28.84 22.79
N VAL A 1058 -4.50 -29.75 22.35
CA VAL A 1058 -3.69 -29.57 21.12
C VAL A 1058 -3.76 -30.83 20.27
N SER A 1059 -3.74 -30.68 18.94
CA SER A 1059 -3.61 -31.81 18.01
C SER A 1059 -2.30 -31.76 17.22
N PRO A 1060 -1.82 -32.90 16.70
CA PRO A 1060 -0.70 -32.94 15.77
C PRO A 1060 -0.90 -32.05 14.54
N ASP A 1061 -2.11 -32.02 13.97
CA ASP A 1061 -2.41 -31.17 12.81
C ASP A 1061 -2.21 -29.68 13.14
N GLN A 1062 -2.67 -29.23 14.31
CA GLN A 1062 -2.46 -27.86 14.75
C GLN A 1062 -0.97 -27.52 14.90
N ILE A 1063 -0.17 -28.46 15.40
CA ILE A 1063 1.28 -28.28 15.54
C ILE A 1063 1.95 -28.22 14.17
N VAL A 1064 1.65 -29.18 13.29
CA VAL A 1064 2.28 -29.32 11.96
C VAL A 1064 1.91 -28.16 11.04
N GLN A 1065 0.67 -27.69 11.09
CA GLN A 1065 0.19 -26.55 10.30
C GLN A 1065 0.56 -25.19 10.92
N GLY A 1066 1.12 -25.17 12.13
CA GLY A 1066 1.40 -23.92 12.86
C GLY A 1066 0.13 -23.14 13.23
N ALA A 1067 -0.99 -23.84 13.42
CA ALA A 1067 -2.28 -23.24 13.74
C ALA A 1067 -2.29 -22.65 15.15
N GLN A 1068 -3.16 -21.64 15.36
CA GLN A 1068 -3.32 -21.02 16.66
C GLN A 1068 -3.96 -22.00 17.66
N VAL A 1069 -3.30 -22.18 18.81
CA VAL A 1069 -3.81 -22.93 19.97
C VAL A 1069 -4.20 -21.95 21.07
N LEU A 1070 -5.39 -22.13 21.65
CA LEU A 1070 -5.87 -21.37 22.80
C LEU A 1070 -5.61 -22.14 24.09
N GLY A 1071 -5.00 -21.49 25.08
CA GLY A 1071 -4.73 -22.03 26.40
C GLY A 1071 -5.34 -21.18 27.52
N THR A 1072 -5.60 -21.82 28.65
CA THR A 1072 -6.12 -21.17 29.87
C THR A 1072 -5.04 -21.15 30.94
N VAL A 1073 -4.79 -19.98 31.53
CA VAL A 1073 -3.84 -19.83 32.64
C VAL A 1073 -4.39 -20.53 33.87
N CYS A 1074 -3.60 -21.44 34.45
CA CYS A 1074 -4.01 -22.25 35.57
C CYS A 1074 -4.03 -21.48 36.89
N GLY A 1075 -5.09 -21.71 37.68
CA GLY A 1075 -5.31 -21.01 38.94
C GLY A 1075 -5.74 -19.56 38.75
N ARG A 1076 -5.49 -18.73 39.76
CA ARG A 1076 -5.77 -17.30 39.71
C ARG A 1076 -4.48 -16.53 39.93
N GLY A 1077 -4.16 -15.64 39.01
CA GLY A 1077 -3.11 -14.65 39.20
C GLY A 1077 -3.57 -13.56 40.17
N ARG A 1078 -2.60 -12.79 40.67
CA ARG A 1078 -2.88 -11.62 41.49
C ARG A 1078 -2.08 -10.44 40.97
N LEU A 1079 -2.78 -9.38 40.59
CA LEU A 1079 -2.18 -8.07 40.38
C LEU A 1079 -2.27 -7.29 41.70
N VAL A 1080 -1.18 -6.70 42.15
CA VAL A 1080 -1.12 -5.74 43.26
C VAL A 1080 -1.33 -4.31 42.75
N ALA A 1081 -1.70 -3.42 43.66
CA ALA A 1081 -1.79 -2.00 43.34
C ALA A 1081 -0.40 -1.45 42.96
N GLY A 1082 -0.32 -0.69 41.88
CA GLY A 1082 0.93 -0.22 41.29
C GLY A 1082 1.31 -0.98 40.02
N GLU A 1083 2.61 -1.11 39.78
CA GLU A 1083 3.17 -1.81 38.62
C GLU A 1083 3.24 -3.32 38.88
N ASN A 1084 2.84 -4.10 37.88
CA ASN A 1084 2.84 -5.56 37.90
C ASN A 1084 3.56 -6.06 36.66
N ARG A 1085 4.51 -6.98 36.79
CA ARG A 1085 5.21 -7.55 35.65
C ARG A 1085 4.55 -8.84 35.18
N VAL A 1086 4.36 -8.95 33.87
CA VAL A 1086 3.80 -10.13 33.21
C VAL A 1086 4.78 -10.59 32.14
N LEU A 1087 5.32 -11.79 32.31
CA LEU A 1087 6.27 -12.40 31.39
C LEU A 1087 5.71 -13.74 30.88
N LEU A 1088 5.63 -13.89 29.57
CA LEU A 1088 5.36 -15.16 28.91
C LEU A 1088 6.47 -15.40 27.87
N PRO A 1089 7.49 -16.22 28.19
CA PRO A 1089 8.62 -16.44 27.31
C PRO A 1089 8.24 -17.28 26.09
N SER A 1090 8.88 -17.01 24.96
CA SER A 1090 8.93 -17.96 23.85
C SER A 1090 9.82 -19.14 24.21
N THR A 1091 9.41 -20.33 23.78
CA THR A 1091 10.20 -21.55 23.93
C THR A 1091 10.40 -22.20 22.56
N PHE A 1092 11.21 -23.25 22.47
CA PHE A 1092 11.32 -24.05 21.24
C PHE A 1092 10.00 -24.74 20.87
N LEU A 1093 9.14 -25.03 21.85
CA LEU A 1093 7.84 -25.66 21.62
C LEU A 1093 6.75 -24.65 21.26
N TRP A 1094 6.68 -23.55 22.04
CA TRP A 1094 5.55 -22.63 22.02
C TRP A 1094 6.03 -21.20 21.83
N GLN A 1095 5.45 -20.54 20.83
CA GLN A 1095 5.65 -19.12 20.56
C GLN A 1095 4.34 -18.38 20.86
N PRO A 1096 4.32 -17.48 21.87
CA PRO A 1096 3.11 -16.75 22.19
C PRO A 1096 2.72 -15.80 21.06
N ARG A 1097 1.42 -15.56 20.93
CA ARG A 1097 0.83 -14.54 20.05
C ARG A 1097 0.11 -13.47 20.88
N GLY A 1098 -0.41 -13.84 22.05
CA GLY A 1098 -0.80 -12.90 23.09
C GLY A 1098 -1.40 -13.55 24.33
N LEU A 1099 -1.76 -12.71 25.28
CA LEU A 1099 -2.30 -13.03 26.59
C LEU A 1099 -3.34 -11.97 26.97
N ILE A 1100 -4.49 -12.42 27.47
CA ILE A 1100 -5.46 -11.55 28.15
C ILE A 1100 -5.57 -11.97 29.61
N LEU A 1101 -5.43 -11.01 30.51
CA LEU A 1101 -5.73 -11.15 31.94
C LEU A 1101 -7.00 -10.38 32.27
N VAL A 1102 -7.89 -10.96 33.07
CA VAL A 1102 -9.22 -10.42 33.35
C VAL A 1102 -9.49 -10.52 34.84
N ASP A 1103 -10.09 -9.50 35.44
CA ASP A 1103 -10.65 -9.57 36.79
C ASP A 1103 -11.56 -10.79 36.91
N ALA A 1104 -11.26 -11.68 37.86
CA ALA A 1104 -11.98 -12.93 38.05
C ALA A 1104 -13.46 -12.74 38.45
N ALA A 1105 -13.86 -11.53 38.83
CA ALA A 1105 -15.26 -11.16 39.06
C ALA A 1105 -16.01 -10.76 37.78
N VAL A 1106 -15.28 -10.48 36.69
CA VAL A 1106 -15.84 -10.08 35.40
C VAL A 1106 -15.80 -11.27 34.46
N ASP A 1107 -16.98 -11.70 34.02
CA ASP A 1107 -17.07 -12.75 33.03
C ASP A 1107 -17.10 -12.15 31.63
N LEU A 1108 -15.95 -12.11 30.96
CA LEU A 1108 -15.85 -11.70 29.55
C LEU A 1108 -16.47 -12.74 28.59
N GLY A 1109 -16.96 -13.88 29.10
CA GLY A 1109 -17.54 -14.96 28.32
C GLY A 1109 -18.95 -15.44 28.73
N ALA A 1110 -19.43 -15.27 29.97
CA ALA A 1110 -20.59 -16.02 30.48
C ALA A 1110 -21.90 -15.28 30.81
N GLU A 1111 -22.10 -14.03 30.37
CA GLU A 1111 -23.47 -13.62 30.02
C GLU A 1111 -23.82 -14.18 28.61
N GLY A 1112 -23.85 -15.52 28.51
CA GLY A 1112 -24.18 -16.27 27.28
C GLY A 1112 -23.55 -17.66 27.09
N ALA A 1113 -22.52 -18.06 27.84
CA ALA A 1113 -21.71 -19.28 27.55
C ALA A 1113 -22.35 -20.67 27.83
N THR A 1114 -23.67 -20.82 27.70
CA THR A 1114 -24.28 -22.12 27.34
C THR A 1114 -25.24 -22.03 26.15
N ALA A 1115 -25.51 -20.81 25.67
CA ALA A 1115 -26.03 -20.58 24.34
C ALA A 1115 -24.92 -19.88 23.55
N TYR A 1116 -24.02 -20.68 22.98
CA TYR A 1116 -23.55 -20.31 21.64
C TYR A 1116 -24.82 -20.01 20.85
N SER A 1117 -25.07 -18.75 20.51
CA SER A 1117 -25.79 -18.56 19.26
C SER A 1117 -24.86 -19.14 18.22
N ALA A 1118 -25.22 -20.29 17.66
CA ALA A 1118 -24.49 -20.86 16.53
C ALA A 1118 -24.42 -19.86 15.35
N ALA A 1119 -25.27 -18.82 15.36
CA ALA A 1119 -25.17 -17.66 14.49
C ALA A 1119 -24.44 -16.53 15.23
N GLY A 1120 -23.25 -16.12 14.75
CA GLY A 1120 -22.57 -14.90 15.19
C GLY A 1120 -23.36 -13.63 14.88
N PRO A 1121 -22.74 -12.44 14.79
CA PRO A 1121 -23.46 -11.22 14.41
C PRO A 1121 -24.21 -11.42 13.09
N ALA A 1122 -25.42 -10.88 12.99
CA ALA A 1122 -26.24 -11.07 11.80
C ALA A 1122 -25.64 -10.27 10.62
N PRO A 1123 -25.47 -10.89 9.43
CA PRO A 1123 -24.91 -10.21 8.28
C PRO A 1123 -25.95 -9.27 7.65
N VAL A 1124 -25.48 -8.13 7.14
CA VAL A 1124 -26.24 -7.24 6.25
C VAL A 1124 -25.87 -7.55 4.80
N SER A 1125 -26.82 -7.47 3.87
CA SER A 1125 -26.57 -7.72 2.43
C SER A 1125 -25.42 -6.85 1.89
N THR A 1126 -24.61 -7.41 0.99
CA THR A 1126 -23.57 -6.69 0.26
C THR A 1126 -24.12 -5.71 -0.77
N ASP A 1127 -25.41 -5.83 -1.13
CA ASP A 1127 -26.07 -4.95 -2.11
C ASP A 1127 -26.09 -3.49 -1.66
N LEU A 1128 -26.06 -3.22 -0.35
CA LEU A 1128 -25.94 -1.86 0.19
C LEU A 1128 -24.60 -1.18 -0.18
N LEU A 1129 -23.58 -1.98 -0.49
CA LEU A 1129 -22.28 -1.50 -0.97
C LEU A 1129 -22.19 -1.55 -2.51
N ALA A 1130 -23.20 -2.07 -3.20
CA ALA A 1130 -23.21 -2.14 -4.66
C ALA A 1130 -23.54 -0.76 -5.27
N ALA A 1131 -23.02 -0.48 -6.46
CA ALA A 1131 -23.30 0.78 -7.15
C ALA A 1131 -24.75 0.82 -7.68
N GLY A 1132 -25.48 1.91 -7.40
CA GLY A 1132 -26.78 2.21 -8.03
C GLY A 1132 -27.78 2.87 -7.07
N ASP A 1133 -28.21 4.09 -7.37
CA ASP A 1133 -29.28 4.89 -6.73
C ASP A 1133 -29.23 4.96 -5.18
N HIS A 1134 -28.31 5.76 -4.64
CA HIS A 1134 -28.17 6.00 -3.19
C HIS A 1134 -28.68 7.38 -2.76
N ALA A 1135 -29.28 8.11 -3.70
CA ALA A 1135 -30.00 9.36 -3.43
C ALA A 1135 -31.28 9.13 -2.60
N ASP A 1136 -31.82 7.90 -2.60
CA ASP A 1136 -33.00 7.50 -1.83
C ASP A 1136 -32.60 6.71 -0.58
N SER A 1137 -33.41 6.79 0.49
CA SER A 1137 -33.23 6.00 1.71
C SER A 1137 -33.28 4.50 1.40
N SER A 1138 -32.27 3.76 1.82
CA SER A 1138 -32.27 2.30 1.72
C SER A 1138 -32.78 1.70 3.03
N PRO A 1139 -33.95 1.04 3.04
CA PRO A 1139 -34.42 0.30 4.20
C PRO A 1139 -33.56 -0.96 4.37
N LEU A 1140 -32.97 -1.13 5.56
CA LEU A 1140 -32.30 -2.37 5.96
C LEU A 1140 -33.20 -3.14 6.90
N ASP A 1141 -33.57 -4.36 6.50
CA ASP A 1141 -34.20 -5.32 7.39
C ASP A 1141 -33.14 -5.89 8.35
N LEU A 1142 -33.31 -5.64 9.64
CA LEU A 1142 -32.45 -6.18 10.70
C LEU A 1142 -33.09 -7.41 11.38
N GLY A 1143 -34.32 -7.77 10.99
CA GLY A 1143 -35.17 -8.72 11.69
C GLY A 1143 -35.69 -8.15 13.03
N ALA A 1144 -36.73 -8.79 13.57
CA ALA A 1144 -37.24 -8.46 14.90
C ALA A 1144 -36.22 -8.82 15.98
N GLY A 1145 -35.91 -7.87 16.87
CA GLY A 1145 -35.03 -8.08 18.01
C GLY A 1145 -35.61 -7.47 19.28
N ASP A 1146 -35.60 -8.24 20.36
CA ASP A 1146 -36.21 -7.86 21.65
C ASP A 1146 -35.30 -6.93 22.48
N GLY A 1147 -34.03 -6.74 22.08
CA GLY A 1147 -33.03 -5.95 22.77
C GLY A 1147 -32.43 -4.83 21.91
N THR A 1148 -31.68 -3.94 22.57
CA THR A 1148 -30.85 -2.94 21.87
C THR A 1148 -29.81 -3.65 21.01
N ARG A 1149 -29.56 -3.14 19.81
CA ARG A 1149 -28.58 -3.69 18.86
C ARG A 1149 -27.66 -2.59 18.35
N THR A 1150 -26.53 -2.96 17.75
CA THR A 1150 -25.65 -2.03 17.06
C THR A 1150 -25.52 -2.43 15.60
N LEU A 1151 -26.00 -1.59 14.68
CA LEU A 1151 -25.75 -1.70 13.25
C LEU A 1151 -24.36 -1.13 12.94
N VAL A 1152 -23.54 -1.88 12.21
CA VAL A 1152 -22.18 -1.48 11.83
C VAL A 1152 -22.00 -1.68 10.34
N LEU A 1153 -21.61 -0.62 9.65
CA LEU A 1153 -21.26 -0.64 8.23
C LEU A 1153 -19.75 -0.39 8.08
N PRO A 1154 -19.07 -1.12 7.17
CA PRO A 1154 -17.63 -0.99 6.92
C PRO A 1154 -17.32 0.27 6.09
N LEU A 1155 -17.76 1.43 6.59
CA LEU A 1155 -17.63 2.74 5.97
C LEU A 1155 -16.90 3.68 6.94
N PRO A 1156 -16.09 4.63 6.43
CA PRO A 1156 -15.43 5.62 7.28
C PRO A 1156 -16.43 6.38 8.15
N ALA A 1157 -16.16 6.44 9.45
CA ALA A 1157 -17.02 7.14 10.40
C ALA A 1157 -17.06 8.65 10.12
N GLY A 1158 -18.22 9.28 10.34
CA GLY A 1158 -18.40 10.71 10.09
C GLY A 1158 -18.57 11.08 8.62
N ALA A 1159 -18.73 10.08 7.74
CA ALA A 1159 -18.84 10.24 6.30
C ALA A 1159 -20.05 11.05 5.79
N GLY A 1160 -21.07 11.31 6.62
CA GLY A 1160 -22.33 11.96 6.22
C GLY A 1160 -23.53 11.02 6.16
N TRP A 1161 -23.31 9.73 6.44
CA TRP A 1161 -24.34 8.72 6.61
C TRP A 1161 -25.22 9.01 7.84
N GLN A 1162 -26.53 8.78 7.69
CA GLN A 1162 -27.52 8.87 8.75
C GLN A 1162 -28.38 7.62 8.72
N ALA A 1163 -28.73 7.13 9.91
CA ALA A 1163 -29.72 6.08 10.08
C ALA A 1163 -30.95 6.64 10.82
N SER A 1164 -32.13 6.15 10.48
CA SER A 1164 -33.37 6.46 11.18
C SER A 1164 -34.26 5.23 11.37
N VAL A 1165 -35.06 5.25 12.43
CA VAL A 1165 -36.12 4.27 12.71
C VAL A 1165 -37.41 5.06 12.87
N ASP A 1166 -38.48 4.67 12.16
CA ASP A 1166 -39.78 5.36 12.20
C ASP A 1166 -39.69 6.89 11.97
N GLY A 1167 -38.69 7.33 11.20
CA GLY A 1167 -38.40 8.74 10.93
C GLY A 1167 -37.62 9.48 12.03
N GLU A 1168 -37.32 8.84 13.16
CA GLU A 1168 -36.44 9.39 14.19
C GLU A 1168 -34.98 9.05 13.88
N ARG A 1169 -34.11 10.05 13.94
CA ARG A 1169 -32.69 9.90 13.63
C ARG A 1169 -31.95 9.22 14.77
N LEU A 1170 -31.14 8.21 14.45
CA LEU A 1170 -30.25 7.54 15.39
C LEU A 1170 -28.92 8.30 15.57
N ASP A 1171 -28.37 8.23 16.78
CA ASP A 1171 -27.06 8.80 17.09
C ASP A 1171 -25.95 7.92 16.49
N PRO A 1172 -25.01 8.51 15.72
CA PRO A 1172 -23.90 7.76 15.16
C PRO A 1172 -22.87 7.40 16.23
N VAL A 1173 -22.28 6.20 16.09
CA VAL A 1173 -21.15 5.73 16.89
C VAL A 1173 -20.03 5.25 15.99
N THR A 1174 -18.78 5.57 16.33
CA THR A 1174 -17.59 5.02 15.66
C THR A 1174 -17.27 3.67 16.27
N VAL A 1175 -17.41 2.62 15.46
CA VAL A 1175 -17.11 1.24 15.85
C VAL A 1175 -15.72 0.85 15.31
N ASP A 1176 -15.00 0.02 16.05
CA ASP A 1176 -13.65 -0.47 15.73
C ASP A 1176 -12.61 0.65 15.50
N GLY A 1177 -12.92 1.89 15.93
CA GLY A 1177 -12.08 3.08 15.75
C GLY A 1177 -12.17 3.75 14.37
N TRP A 1178 -12.92 3.18 13.42
CA TRP A 1178 -12.99 3.71 12.05
C TRP A 1178 -14.34 3.52 11.36
N ALA A 1179 -15.09 2.46 11.70
CA ALA A 1179 -16.32 2.09 11.01
C ALA A 1179 -17.53 2.92 11.49
N GLN A 1180 -18.46 3.19 10.58
CA GLN A 1180 -19.71 3.87 10.87
C GLN A 1180 -20.73 2.90 11.49
N GLY A 1181 -21.30 3.25 12.63
CA GLY A 1181 -22.39 2.48 13.24
C GLY A 1181 -23.47 3.35 13.89
N TRP A 1182 -24.55 2.69 14.32
CA TRP A 1182 -25.68 3.28 15.03
C TRP A 1182 -26.25 2.30 16.06
N VAL A 1183 -26.64 2.82 17.22
CA VAL A 1183 -27.36 2.03 18.23
C VAL A 1183 -28.83 2.01 17.86
N VAL A 1184 -29.37 0.81 17.64
CA VAL A 1184 -30.75 0.54 17.23
C VAL A 1184 -31.59 0.19 18.45
N PRO A 1185 -32.69 0.92 18.73
CA PRO A 1185 -33.58 0.61 19.85
C PRO A 1185 -34.26 -0.75 19.71
N ALA A 1186 -34.56 -1.37 20.87
CA ALA A 1186 -35.31 -2.62 20.94
C ALA A 1186 -36.67 -2.54 20.21
N GLY A 1187 -37.08 -3.63 19.58
CA GLY A 1187 -38.34 -3.73 18.84
C GLY A 1187 -38.34 -3.16 17.42
N SER A 1188 -37.26 -2.48 17.02
CA SER A 1188 -37.13 -1.92 15.66
C SER A 1188 -36.70 -3.01 14.67
N GLY A 1189 -37.53 -3.39 13.71
CA GLY A 1189 -37.20 -4.42 12.72
C GLY A 1189 -36.45 -3.91 11.50
N GLU A 1190 -36.56 -2.62 11.20
CA GLU A 1190 -36.07 -1.99 9.98
C GLU A 1190 -35.35 -0.68 10.32
N VAL A 1191 -34.27 -0.37 9.61
CA VAL A 1191 -33.51 0.88 9.75
C VAL A 1191 -33.31 1.50 8.37
N ASP A 1192 -33.73 2.74 8.20
CA ASP A 1192 -33.48 3.51 6.99
C ASP A 1192 -32.09 4.14 7.04
N VAL A 1193 -31.21 3.77 6.12
CA VAL A 1193 -29.88 4.36 6.00
C VAL A 1193 -29.81 5.24 4.75
N ARG A 1194 -29.28 6.46 4.90
CA ARG A 1194 -29.15 7.43 3.80
C ARG A 1194 -27.89 8.27 3.88
N TYR A 1195 -27.38 8.70 2.73
CA TYR A 1195 -26.28 9.66 2.65
C TYR A 1195 -26.81 11.11 2.62
N SER A 1196 -26.71 11.81 3.75
CA SER A 1196 -27.48 13.04 3.96
C SER A 1196 -26.85 14.35 3.45
N SER A 1197 -25.54 14.36 3.16
CA SER A 1197 -24.81 15.59 2.79
C SER A 1197 -24.94 15.96 1.31
N GLY A 1198 -25.53 15.08 0.49
CA GLY A 1198 -25.67 15.27 -0.96
C GLY A 1198 -26.77 16.26 -1.36
N ASP A 1199 -27.97 16.14 -0.78
CA ASP A 1199 -29.14 16.93 -1.19
C ASP A 1199 -28.94 18.44 -1.05
N GLU A 1200 -28.41 18.87 0.10
CA GLU A 1200 -28.15 20.29 0.37
C GLU A 1200 -27.05 20.82 -0.57
N LEU A 1201 -26.02 20.00 -0.85
CA LEU A 1201 -24.96 20.35 -1.78
C LEU A 1201 -25.49 20.52 -3.20
N VAL A 1202 -26.18 19.52 -3.73
CA VAL A 1202 -26.74 19.52 -5.08
C VAL A 1202 -27.68 20.71 -5.25
N ARG A 1203 -28.58 20.95 -4.30
CA ARG A 1203 -29.48 22.11 -4.33
C ARG A 1203 -28.72 23.43 -4.31
N THR A 1204 -27.71 23.57 -3.45
CA THR A 1204 -26.92 24.80 -3.34
C THR A 1204 -26.07 25.04 -4.60
N ALA A 1205 -25.44 23.99 -5.15
CA ALA A 1205 -24.67 24.04 -6.39
C ALA A 1205 -25.56 24.39 -7.59
N LEU A 1206 -26.75 23.81 -7.69
CA LEU A 1206 -27.75 24.15 -8.71
C LEU A 1206 -28.18 25.62 -8.61
N VAL A 1207 -28.50 26.12 -7.41
CA VAL A 1207 -28.84 27.54 -7.22
C VAL A 1207 -27.64 28.43 -7.59
N ALA A 1208 -26.43 28.06 -7.19
CA ALA A 1208 -25.21 28.80 -7.52
C ALA A 1208 -24.90 28.79 -9.03
N SER A 1209 -25.28 27.73 -9.76
CA SER A 1209 -25.13 27.63 -11.22
C SER A 1209 -25.94 28.68 -11.98
N ALA A 1210 -27.01 29.23 -11.38
CA ALA A 1210 -27.78 30.34 -11.94
C ALA A 1210 -26.91 31.58 -12.19
N GLY A 1211 -25.85 31.78 -11.39
CA GLY A 1211 -24.87 32.84 -11.59
C GLY A 1211 -24.11 32.69 -12.91
N TRP A 1212 -23.63 31.48 -13.23
CA TRP A 1212 -22.97 31.20 -14.51
C TRP A 1212 -23.95 31.27 -15.68
N ALA A 1213 -25.17 30.73 -15.52
CA ALA A 1213 -26.22 30.84 -16.52
C ALA A 1213 -26.57 32.30 -16.86
N ALA A 1214 -26.65 33.18 -15.84
CA ALA A 1214 -26.87 34.61 -16.05
C ALA A 1214 -25.73 35.28 -16.85
N VAL A 1215 -24.48 34.90 -16.60
CA VAL A 1215 -23.32 35.38 -17.37
C VAL A 1215 -23.39 34.92 -18.83
N LEU A 1216 -23.77 33.66 -19.09
CA LEU A 1216 -23.98 33.12 -20.44
C LEU A 1216 -25.13 33.82 -21.18
N LEU A 1217 -26.26 34.03 -20.51
CA LEU A 1217 -27.40 34.77 -21.09
C LEU A 1217 -27.02 36.21 -21.44
N LEU A 1218 -26.26 36.88 -20.56
CA LEU A 1218 -25.78 38.23 -20.81
C LEU A 1218 -24.76 38.27 -21.96
N LEU A 1219 -23.95 37.22 -22.13
CA LEU A 1219 -23.06 37.07 -23.28
C LEU A 1219 -23.85 36.95 -24.59
N VAL A 1220 -24.87 36.10 -24.63
CA VAL A 1220 -25.76 35.91 -25.78
C VAL A 1220 -26.50 37.21 -26.12
N GLY A 1221 -27.08 37.87 -25.11
CA GLY A 1221 -27.76 39.16 -25.27
C GLY A 1221 -26.85 40.26 -25.83
N LEU A 1222 -25.60 40.32 -25.35
CA LEU A 1222 -24.59 41.22 -25.92
C LEU A 1222 -24.22 40.85 -27.35
N GLY A 1223 -24.17 39.56 -27.70
CA GLY A 1223 -23.91 39.07 -29.06
C GLY A 1223 -25.00 39.45 -30.07
N ILE A 1224 -26.27 39.23 -29.70
CA ILE A 1224 -27.45 39.59 -30.51
C ILE A 1224 -27.55 41.10 -30.71
N GLY A 1225 -27.17 41.90 -29.70
CA GLY A 1225 -27.12 43.36 -29.83
C GLY A 1225 -26.13 43.86 -30.90
N SER A 1226 -25.00 43.15 -31.14
CA SER A 1226 -24.07 43.51 -32.24
C SER A 1226 -24.62 43.23 -33.62
N THR A 1227 -25.27 42.09 -33.80
CA THR A 1227 -25.85 41.69 -35.09
C THR A 1227 -27.04 42.58 -35.45
N VAL A 1228 -27.90 42.91 -34.49
CA VAL A 1228 -29.02 43.85 -34.70
C VAL A 1228 -28.54 45.29 -34.95
N SER A 1229 -27.47 45.74 -34.30
CA SER A 1229 -26.86 47.06 -34.57
C SER A 1229 -26.15 47.13 -35.92
N ALA A 1230 -25.61 46.02 -36.44
CA ALA A 1230 -24.99 45.96 -37.76
C ALA A 1230 -26.03 45.96 -38.88
N ILE A 1231 -27.24 45.45 -38.63
CA ILE A 1231 -28.36 45.44 -39.59
C ILE A 1231 -29.06 46.81 -39.69
N ARG A 1232 -29.01 47.65 -38.64
CA ARG A 1232 -29.68 48.97 -38.61
C ARG A 1232 -28.85 50.14 -39.17
N ARG A 1233 -27.59 49.96 -39.57
CA ARG A 1233 -26.82 51.01 -40.24
C ARG A 1233 -26.92 50.84 -41.76
N PRO A 1234 -27.69 51.66 -42.50
CA PRO A 1234 -27.58 51.68 -43.96
C PRO A 1234 -26.15 52.11 -44.36
N PRO A 1235 -25.60 51.59 -45.47
CA PRO A 1235 -24.30 52.02 -45.95
C PRO A 1235 -24.38 53.49 -46.37
N ALA A 1236 -23.69 54.37 -45.66
CA ALA A 1236 -23.44 55.72 -46.14
C ALA A 1236 -22.46 55.61 -47.33
N SER A 1237 -22.96 55.94 -48.52
CA SER A 1237 -22.20 55.99 -49.76
C SER A 1237 -21.35 57.27 -49.85
N ARG A 1238 -20.07 57.07 -50.18
CA ARG A 1238 -19.01 58.00 -50.63
C ARG A 1238 -18.42 58.98 -49.64
#